data_AF-A0A397JB23-F1
#
_entry.id   AF-A0A397JB23-F1
#
_cell.length_a   1.000
_cell.length_b   1.000
_cell.length_c   1.000
_cell.angle_alpha   90.00
_cell.angle_beta   90.00
_cell.angle_gamma   90.00
#
_symmetry.space_group_name_H-M   'P 1'
#
loop_
_entity.id
_entity.type
_entity.pdbx_description
1 polymer ?
#
loop_
_entity_poly.entity_id
_entity_poly.type
_entity_poly.pdbx_seq_one_letter_code
_entity_poly.pdbx_strand_id
1 'polypeptide(L)'
;MENMQYIEIQPKKGEEKSFQWYLKSAEEGNIDGQCNLGRYYEYGIGTTKDEEKAFQWYLKSAEGGDSNGQNRFSYCYKNGIGITKDDEKAFQWQLKSAEEGNIDGQYNLGSYYEYGIGTKKDEEKAFQWYLKSAEGGDIFGQNRLSYCYKNGIGTTKDDEKAFQWQLKSAEEGNIDGQNNLGHCYQHGIGTTKDEEKAFQIIGYCYQYGIGTTKDEEKAFQWYLKSEGGNCCAKNSLGYSYGHGIGTTKDEEKAFQWFMKSAEGGDSHACGKNNLGHCYQYGIGTTKDEEKAFQWYLKSAEGGNITGQSRLGNCYQYGIGTIKDEEKAFQWFKKSAEGGNITGQSKLGNCYQYGIGTKKNKEKAFQWFLKSAEGGNVKGQNNLGYCYQHGTGTAKDEEKAFQWYLKSAEGGNITGQSRLGNCYRHGIGTTKDEEKAFQWYLTAEGGNITGQSRLGNCYQHEIGTTKDEEKAFQWYLKSAEGGNNIGQNRLGNCYQHGIGTAKGEGKAFQWYLKSAEDGDCCGKNSLGHCYRYGIGTAKDKEKAFQWFMKSAEGRNSHGCGKNRLGNCYQHGIGTAKGEGKAFQWYLKSVEDGSCCEKSNLGYCYQYGIGTTKDEEKAFQLFIKSAEGSSCGKSYLGYCYKDGIGTTKDEEKAFQWFMKLAKSGIWSGQDMLGYCYYNGIGTIKDEEKASQWYLKSAKWKNKFSKVSLEYSYRNEIGISKIKKNKNKLMQDAKNNDFEVAVKYFNNCHFCCICWKENVCNEICIKFYQNFGICHDCGNLNIYKNICLNCKLIEISYLSKWTSSNYEVDKIIRMSQLDESAKEWEIWRWIDYDKFKDIEYLAKGGFGSVWKAEWIDMPEKLFEFYNSNQVALKKLKNSQQIKVMNKNQYTQASDIYSVGIIMWVISTGKIPFEEELYDPELAIAIFNGYRSKINKGTPQCYVELMKKCWHNNPSERPSTETIYGISEKWVEDLIYNKKTENNLMFLKADQEIQDVDSESFYNETTLSEMHIISQSLMQHSLAIHDFTILTTF
;
A
#
# COMPACT_ATOMS: atom_id res chain seq x y z
N MET A 1 -41.72 -25.94 49.13
CA MET A 1 -40.56 -25.16 49.61
C MET A 1 -39.50 -25.19 48.53
N GLU A 2 -38.98 -24.00 48.23
CA GLU A 2 -37.66 -23.72 47.63
C GLU A 2 -37.39 -24.13 46.18
N ASN A 3 -37.73 -23.22 45.26
CA ASN A 3 -36.76 -22.38 44.52
C ASN A 3 -37.39 -21.85 43.23
N MET A 4 -38.16 -20.78 43.34
CA MET A 4 -38.42 -19.87 42.21
C MET A 4 -37.44 -18.71 42.37
N GLN A 5 -36.31 -18.80 41.69
CA GLN A 5 -35.36 -17.68 41.58
C GLN A 5 -36.10 -16.51 40.91
N TYR A 6 -36.29 -15.43 41.66
CA TYR A 6 -36.57 -14.12 41.10
C TYR A 6 -35.40 -13.77 40.18
N ILE A 7 -35.65 -13.79 38.87
CA ILE A 7 -34.72 -13.22 37.89
C ILE A 7 -34.93 -11.71 37.96
N GLU A 8 -34.04 -11.00 38.67
CA GLU A 8 -33.88 -9.56 38.48
C GLU A 8 -33.43 -9.32 37.04
N ILE A 9 -34.33 -8.76 36.22
CA ILE A 9 -34.01 -8.32 34.86
C ILE A 9 -33.10 -7.11 34.99
N GLN A 10 -31.80 -7.31 34.78
CA GLN A 10 -30.84 -6.21 34.68
C GLN A 10 -31.17 -5.38 33.42
N PRO A 11 -31.35 -4.05 33.53
CA PRO A 11 -31.74 -3.20 32.41
C PRO A 11 -30.65 -3.20 31.32
N LYS A 12 -31.06 -3.10 30.04
CA LYS A 12 -30.09 -3.06 28.94
C LYS A 12 -29.30 -1.76 29.03
N LYS A 13 -27.98 -1.81 28.80
CA LYS A 13 -27.03 -0.66 28.89
C LYS A 13 -27.43 0.61 28.11
N GLY A 14 -28.31 0.50 27.11
CA GLY A 14 -28.88 1.64 26.38
C GLY A 14 -30.08 2.30 27.08
N GLU A 15 -30.88 1.52 27.80
CA GLU A 15 -32.07 1.97 28.53
C GLU A 15 -31.67 2.76 29.79
N GLU A 16 -30.60 2.35 30.49
CA GLU A 16 -30.02 3.10 31.63
C GLU A 16 -29.56 4.50 31.21
N LYS A 17 -28.87 4.63 30.07
CA LYS A 17 -28.43 5.93 29.57
C LYS A 17 -29.60 6.83 29.18
N SER A 18 -30.64 6.25 28.57
CA SER A 18 -31.85 6.99 28.23
C SER A 18 -32.61 7.44 29.46
N PHE A 19 -32.66 6.61 30.51
CA PHE A 19 -33.25 6.97 31.80
C PHE A 19 -32.53 8.17 32.42
N GLN A 20 -31.19 8.15 32.47
CA GLN A 20 -30.39 9.26 33.00
C GLN A 20 -30.60 10.57 32.22
N TRP A 21 -30.80 10.50 30.91
CA TRP A 21 -31.11 11.67 30.08
C TRP A 21 -32.49 12.27 30.41
N TYR A 22 -33.54 11.44 30.48
CA TYR A 22 -34.88 11.92 30.84
C TYR A 22 -34.95 12.37 32.29
N LEU A 23 -34.20 11.74 33.20
CA LEU A 23 -34.08 12.18 34.59
C LEU A 23 -33.56 13.61 34.66
N LYS A 24 -32.40 13.87 34.02
CA LYS A 24 -31.81 15.20 33.97
C LYS A 24 -32.74 16.22 33.29
N SER A 25 -33.35 15.86 32.16
CA SER A 25 -34.26 16.74 31.42
C SER A 25 -35.51 17.11 32.23
N ALA A 26 -36.09 16.15 32.95
CA ALA A 26 -37.24 16.37 33.81
C ALA A 26 -36.91 17.24 35.03
N GLU A 27 -35.73 17.03 35.63
CA GLU A 27 -35.20 17.85 36.74
C GLU A 27 -34.91 19.30 36.31
N GLU A 28 -34.50 19.50 35.06
CA GLU A 28 -34.34 20.84 34.44
C GLU A 28 -35.68 21.51 34.08
N GLY A 29 -36.82 20.85 34.36
CA GLY A 29 -38.15 21.41 34.17
C GLY A 29 -38.75 21.20 32.78
N ASN A 30 -38.17 20.35 31.93
CA ASN A 30 -38.72 20.04 30.61
C ASN A 30 -39.99 19.16 30.74
N ILE A 31 -41.13 19.67 30.26
CA ILE A 31 -42.45 19.06 30.46
C ILE A 31 -42.59 17.71 29.72
N ASP A 32 -42.08 17.60 28.49
CA ASP A 32 -42.01 16.33 27.74
C ASP A 32 -41.07 15.32 28.43
N GLY A 33 -39.97 15.82 28.98
CA GLY A 33 -39.01 15.06 29.77
C GLY A 33 -39.66 14.47 31.03
N GLN A 34 -40.53 15.25 31.70
CA GLN A 34 -41.31 14.80 32.85
C GLN A 34 -42.32 13.70 32.47
N CYS A 35 -43.06 13.85 31.38
CA CYS A 35 -43.96 12.78 30.90
C CYS A 35 -43.19 11.50 30.55
N ASN A 36 -42.08 11.62 29.83
CA ASN A 36 -41.27 10.47 29.44
C ASN A 36 -40.62 9.79 30.64
N LEU A 37 -40.15 10.54 31.64
CA LEU A 37 -39.61 9.99 32.87
C LEU A 37 -40.69 9.24 33.68
N GLY A 38 -41.92 9.76 33.73
CA GLY A 38 -43.06 9.07 34.32
C GLY A 38 -43.27 7.69 33.69
N ARG A 39 -43.19 7.59 32.36
CA ARG A 39 -43.27 6.32 31.62
C ARG A 39 -42.14 5.35 31.95
N TYR A 40 -40.92 5.86 32.17
CA TYR A 40 -39.78 5.01 32.51
C TYR A 40 -39.94 4.39 33.89
N TYR A 41 -40.49 5.14 34.85
CA TYR A 41 -40.85 4.61 36.16
C TYR A 41 -42.05 3.65 36.11
N GLU A 42 -43.07 3.91 35.28
CA GLU A 42 -44.26 3.04 35.13
C GLU A 42 -43.89 1.64 34.60
N TYR A 43 -43.01 1.58 33.60
CA TYR A 43 -42.63 0.33 32.94
C TYR A 43 -41.30 -0.26 33.40
N GLY A 44 -40.57 0.43 34.30
CA GLY A 44 -39.24 -0.02 34.76
C GLY A 44 -38.18 -0.01 33.64
N ILE A 45 -38.21 1.00 32.77
CA ILE A 45 -37.28 1.11 31.65
C ILE A 45 -35.99 1.79 32.15
N GLY A 46 -34.89 1.06 32.20
CA GLY A 46 -33.60 1.60 32.67
C GLY A 46 -33.54 1.94 34.17
N THR A 47 -34.58 1.58 34.94
CA THR A 47 -34.73 1.75 36.39
C THR A 47 -35.68 0.69 36.95
N THR A 48 -35.77 0.54 38.28
CA THR A 48 -36.83 -0.26 38.90
C THR A 48 -38.20 0.41 38.70
N LYS A 49 -39.23 -0.40 38.42
CA LYS A 49 -40.62 0.06 38.34
C LYS A 49 -41.04 0.74 39.65
N ASP A 50 -41.63 1.92 39.54
CA ASP A 50 -42.04 2.75 40.69
C ASP A 50 -43.29 3.56 40.30
N GLU A 51 -44.46 3.06 40.69
CA GLU A 51 -45.74 3.66 40.29
C GLU A 51 -46.01 5.00 40.96
N GLU A 52 -45.52 5.22 42.19
CA GLU A 52 -45.64 6.50 42.89
C GLU A 52 -44.81 7.58 42.21
N LYS A 53 -43.55 7.27 41.84
CA LYS A 53 -42.73 8.21 41.07
C LYS A 53 -43.31 8.47 39.68
N ALA A 54 -43.83 7.44 39.02
CA ALA A 54 -44.51 7.61 37.74
C ALA A 54 -45.67 8.62 37.85
N PHE A 55 -46.53 8.43 38.86
CA PHE A 55 -47.64 9.33 39.15
C PHE A 55 -47.18 10.78 39.40
N GLN A 56 -46.14 10.98 40.23
CA GLN A 56 -45.62 12.32 40.54
C GLN A 56 -45.06 13.05 39.32
N TRP A 57 -44.39 12.33 38.41
CA TRP A 57 -43.86 12.93 37.19
C TRP A 57 -44.93 13.20 36.13
N TYR A 58 -45.93 12.32 36.01
CA TYR A 58 -47.10 12.59 35.18
C TYR A 58 -47.92 13.78 35.70
N LEU A 59 -48.05 13.95 37.02
CA LEU A 59 -48.68 15.13 37.64
C LEU A 59 -47.96 16.42 37.23
N LYS A 60 -46.64 16.49 37.43
CA LYS A 60 -45.84 17.68 37.07
C LYS A 60 -45.97 18.03 35.59
N SER A 61 -45.94 17.01 34.73
CA SER A 61 -46.11 17.17 33.29
C SER A 61 -47.52 17.67 32.93
N ALA A 62 -48.55 17.09 33.55
CA ALA A 62 -49.94 17.47 33.35
C ALA A 62 -50.24 18.91 33.83
N GLU A 63 -49.70 19.32 34.98
CA GLU A 63 -49.79 20.69 35.50
C GLU A 63 -49.00 21.69 34.64
N GLY A 64 -47.93 21.24 33.99
CA GLY A 64 -47.19 22.01 33.00
C GLY A 64 -47.94 22.25 31.69
N GLY A 65 -49.10 21.61 31.48
CA GLY A 65 -49.90 21.75 30.26
C GLY A 65 -49.50 20.81 29.12
N ASP A 66 -48.79 19.71 29.39
CA ASP A 66 -48.56 18.67 28.37
C ASP A 66 -49.77 17.74 28.27
N SER A 67 -50.42 17.78 27.11
CA SER A 67 -51.58 16.95 26.81
C SER A 67 -51.31 15.43 26.91
N ASN A 68 -50.08 14.96 26.66
CA ASN A 68 -49.70 13.56 26.84
C ASN A 68 -49.56 13.20 28.32
N GLY A 69 -48.91 14.08 29.11
CA GLY A 69 -48.87 14.04 30.56
C GLY A 69 -50.26 14.00 31.16
N GLN A 70 -51.18 14.85 30.70
CA GLN A 70 -52.59 14.87 31.15
C GLN A 70 -53.32 13.55 30.81
N ASN A 71 -53.14 12.98 29.61
CA ASN A 71 -53.71 11.68 29.23
C ASN A 71 -53.20 10.55 30.15
N ARG A 72 -51.88 10.50 30.38
CA ARG A 72 -51.25 9.51 31.26
C ARG A 72 -51.67 9.70 32.72
N PHE A 73 -51.80 10.94 33.16
CA PHE A 73 -52.25 11.28 34.50
C PHE A 73 -53.72 10.88 34.74
N SER A 74 -54.60 11.09 33.75
CA SER A 74 -55.96 10.53 33.77
C SER A 74 -55.94 9.00 33.89
N TYR A 75 -55.09 8.34 33.11
CA TYR A 75 -54.93 6.89 33.13
C TYR A 75 -54.48 6.36 34.51
N CYS A 76 -53.63 7.11 35.23
CA CYS A 76 -53.25 6.78 36.60
C CYS A 76 -54.45 6.79 37.56
N TYR A 77 -55.30 7.82 37.49
CA TYR A 77 -56.52 7.89 38.31
C TYR A 77 -57.54 6.81 37.94
N LYS A 78 -57.69 6.47 36.65
CA LYS A 78 -58.60 5.41 36.20
C LYS A 78 -58.19 4.03 36.71
N ASN A 79 -56.89 3.73 36.73
CA ASN A 79 -56.39 2.39 37.05
C ASN A 79 -55.78 2.26 38.44
N GLY A 80 -55.65 3.36 39.19
CA GLY A 80 -55.03 3.38 40.51
C GLY A 80 -53.51 3.19 40.49
N ILE A 81 -52.82 3.73 39.48
CA ILE A 81 -51.35 3.64 39.35
C ILE A 81 -50.72 4.75 40.19
N GLY A 82 -50.04 4.39 41.28
CA GLY A 82 -49.40 5.34 42.19
C GLY A 82 -50.36 6.21 43.02
N ILE A 83 -51.67 5.97 42.91
CA ILE A 83 -52.73 6.67 43.66
C ILE A 83 -53.97 5.79 43.77
N THR A 84 -54.88 6.12 44.70
CA THR A 84 -56.21 5.48 44.75
C THR A 84 -57.03 5.83 43.50
N LYS A 85 -57.70 4.82 42.95
CA LYS A 85 -58.59 4.98 41.79
C LYS A 85 -59.66 6.05 42.05
N ASP A 86 -59.84 6.95 41.09
CA ASP A 86 -60.78 8.07 41.15
C ASP A 86 -61.28 8.39 39.72
N ASP A 87 -62.42 7.80 39.35
CA ASP A 87 -62.95 7.92 37.98
C ASP A 87 -63.38 9.35 37.65
N GLU A 88 -63.85 10.15 38.62
CA GLU A 88 -64.22 11.56 38.41
C GLU A 88 -63.00 12.41 38.06
N LYS A 89 -61.90 12.26 38.80
CA LYS A 89 -60.64 12.95 38.47
C LYS A 89 -60.03 12.45 37.17
N ALA A 90 -60.12 11.14 36.90
CA ALA A 90 -59.70 10.60 35.62
C ALA A 90 -60.45 11.31 34.49
N PHE A 91 -61.77 11.46 34.58
CA PHE A 91 -62.57 12.15 33.59
C PHE A 91 -62.17 13.62 33.40
N GLN A 92 -61.98 14.38 34.49
CA GLN A 92 -61.60 15.79 34.41
C GLN A 92 -60.25 16.00 33.70
N TRP A 93 -59.25 15.17 33.99
CA TRP A 93 -57.95 15.26 33.31
C TRP A 93 -57.98 14.74 31.88
N GLN A 94 -58.81 13.73 31.59
CA GLN A 94 -59.00 13.24 30.23
C GLN A 94 -59.66 14.30 29.34
N LEU A 95 -60.61 15.04 29.90
CA LEU A 95 -61.29 16.14 29.23
C LEU A 95 -60.30 17.23 28.81
N LYS A 96 -59.45 17.68 29.73
CA LYS A 96 -58.39 18.66 29.44
C LYS A 96 -57.46 18.18 28.33
N SER A 97 -56.97 16.94 28.43
CA SER A 97 -56.07 16.34 27.43
C SER A 97 -56.70 16.30 26.04
N ALA A 98 -57.97 15.90 25.94
CA ALA A 98 -58.69 15.82 24.68
C ALA A 98 -59.00 17.21 24.08
N GLU A 99 -59.33 18.20 24.92
CA GLU A 99 -59.59 19.59 24.52
C GLU A 99 -58.32 20.31 24.03
N GLU A 100 -57.15 19.97 24.59
CA GLU A 100 -55.84 20.44 24.13
C GLU A 100 -55.37 19.76 22.83
N GLY A 101 -56.15 18.83 22.28
CA GLY A 101 -55.89 18.22 20.97
C GLY A 101 -55.15 16.88 21.01
N ASN A 102 -55.03 16.23 22.17
CA ASN A 102 -54.41 14.90 22.26
C ASN A 102 -55.26 13.84 21.56
N ILE A 103 -54.73 13.23 20.50
CA ILE A 103 -55.46 12.27 19.64
C ILE A 103 -55.88 11.01 20.43
N ASP A 104 -54.96 10.42 21.21
CA ASP A 104 -55.25 9.28 22.11
C ASP A 104 -56.25 9.69 23.20
N GLY A 105 -56.11 10.92 23.69
CA GLY A 105 -56.96 11.48 24.73
C GLY A 105 -58.40 11.70 24.26
N GLN A 106 -58.59 12.09 23.00
CA GLN A 106 -59.89 12.20 22.35
C GLN A 106 -60.58 10.83 22.23
N TYR A 107 -59.86 9.78 21.84
CA TYR A 107 -60.39 8.41 21.84
C TYR A 107 -60.78 7.95 23.26
N ASN A 108 -59.88 8.15 24.23
CA ASN A 108 -60.11 7.75 25.62
C ASN A 108 -61.32 8.50 26.23
N LEU A 109 -61.48 9.79 25.94
CA LEU A 109 -62.64 10.56 26.38
C LEU A 109 -63.94 10.06 25.75
N GLY A 110 -63.91 9.70 24.46
CA GLY A 110 -65.03 9.02 23.80
C GLY A 110 -65.45 7.76 24.54
N SER A 111 -64.47 6.94 24.96
CA SER A 111 -64.70 5.74 25.77
C SER A 111 -65.28 6.06 27.16
N TYR A 112 -64.86 7.15 27.79
CA TYR A 112 -65.39 7.52 29.11
C TYR A 112 -66.86 7.93 29.02
N TYR A 113 -67.26 8.65 27.96
CA TYR A 113 -68.67 8.95 27.71
C TYR A 113 -69.48 7.71 27.30
N GLU A 114 -68.89 6.79 26.52
CA GLU A 114 -69.59 5.56 26.11
C GLU A 114 -69.88 4.63 27.29
N TYR A 115 -68.93 4.47 28.21
CA TYR A 115 -69.04 3.57 29.35
C TYR A 115 -69.46 4.25 30.65
N GLY A 116 -69.57 5.59 30.68
CA GLY A 116 -69.92 6.35 31.89
C GLY A 116 -68.82 6.34 32.96
N ILE A 117 -67.55 6.45 32.55
CA ILE A 117 -66.40 6.47 33.46
C ILE A 117 -66.22 7.91 33.98
N GLY A 118 -66.49 8.13 35.27
CA GLY A 118 -66.35 9.45 35.91
C GLY A 118 -67.37 10.50 35.46
N THR A 119 -68.35 10.08 34.65
CA THR A 119 -69.41 10.93 34.10
C THR A 119 -70.65 10.09 33.77
N LYS A 120 -71.75 10.74 33.39
CA LYS A 120 -72.93 10.03 32.89
C LYS A 120 -72.67 9.53 31.46
N LYS A 121 -73.15 8.31 31.17
CA LYS A 121 -73.11 7.75 29.82
C LYS A 121 -73.81 8.69 28.82
N ASP A 122 -73.14 9.00 27.72
CA ASP A 122 -73.58 9.94 26.69
C ASP A 122 -73.03 9.49 25.33
N GLU A 123 -73.84 8.74 24.58
CA GLU A 123 -73.41 8.14 23.31
C GLU A 123 -73.16 9.19 22.22
N GLU A 124 -73.89 10.30 22.24
CA GLU A 124 -73.71 11.40 21.28
C GLU A 124 -72.36 12.09 21.50
N LYS A 125 -72.00 12.40 22.74
CA LYS A 125 -70.66 12.94 23.04
C LYS A 125 -69.55 11.92 22.76
N ALA A 126 -69.79 10.65 23.06
CA ALA A 126 -68.83 9.59 22.72
C ALA A 126 -68.53 9.58 21.22
N PHE A 127 -69.59 9.62 20.40
CA PHE A 127 -69.47 9.70 18.94
C PHE A 127 -68.69 10.93 18.48
N GLN A 128 -68.98 12.12 19.01
CA GLN A 128 -68.27 13.35 18.63
C GLN A 128 -66.77 13.29 18.95
N TRP A 129 -66.39 12.68 20.07
CA TRP A 129 -64.98 12.52 20.44
C TRP A 129 -64.26 11.44 19.64
N TYR A 130 -64.94 10.32 19.34
CA TYR A 130 -64.42 9.32 18.39
C TYR A 130 -64.23 9.90 16.99
N LEU A 131 -65.13 10.77 16.53
CA LEU A 131 -65.00 11.46 15.25
C LEU A 131 -63.75 12.34 15.22
N LYS A 132 -63.54 13.19 16.23
CA LYS A 132 -62.34 14.03 16.32
C LYS A 132 -61.05 13.20 16.33
N SER A 133 -61.03 12.11 17.10
CA SER A 133 -59.88 11.21 17.18
C SER A 133 -59.61 10.52 15.82
N ALA A 134 -60.65 10.03 15.15
CA ALA A 134 -60.55 9.41 13.82
C ALA A 134 -60.10 10.39 12.72
N GLU A 135 -60.58 11.63 12.76
CA GLU A 135 -60.14 12.72 11.87
C GLU A 135 -58.69 13.12 12.13
N GLY A 136 -58.25 13.05 13.39
CA GLY A 136 -56.85 13.20 13.80
C GLY A 136 -55.93 12.05 13.39
N GLY A 137 -56.47 10.97 12.79
CA GLY A 137 -55.71 9.82 12.33
C GLY A 137 -55.55 8.70 13.37
N ASP A 138 -56.30 8.73 14.48
CA ASP A 138 -56.30 7.62 15.43
C ASP A 138 -56.94 6.37 14.83
N ILE A 139 -56.21 5.28 14.87
CA ILE A 139 -56.64 3.99 14.38
C ILE A 139 -57.82 3.44 15.19
N PHE A 140 -57.78 3.58 16.52
CA PHE A 140 -58.84 3.06 17.39
C PHE A 140 -60.11 3.90 17.26
N GLY A 141 -59.96 5.21 17.12
CA GLY A 141 -61.01 6.17 16.78
C GLY A 141 -61.68 5.84 15.45
N GLN A 142 -60.92 5.60 14.38
CA GLN A 142 -61.47 5.23 13.07
C GLN A 142 -62.29 3.93 13.13
N ASN A 143 -61.75 2.89 13.77
CA ASN A 143 -62.45 1.61 13.93
C ASN A 143 -63.71 1.75 14.79
N ARG A 144 -63.64 2.52 15.89
CA ARG A 144 -64.79 2.75 16.76
C ARG A 144 -65.86 3.59 16.10
N LEU A 145 -65.48 4.60 15.33
CA LEU A 145 -66.38 5.46 14.56
C LEU A 145 -67.10 4.66 13.46
N SER A 146 -66.39 3.78 12.75
CA SER A 146 -66.98 2.81 11.81
C SER A 146 -68.04 1.95 12.51
N TYR A 147 -67.73 1.44 13.70
CA TYR A 147 -68.68 0.68 14.53
C TYR A 147 -69.90 1.51 14.98
N CYS A 148 -69.71 2.78 15.34
CA CYS A 148 -70.80 3.69 15.69
C CYS A 148 -71.76 3.92 14.52
N TYR A 149 -71.24 4.19 13.32
CA TYR A 149 -72.06 4.34 12.11
C TYR A 149 -72.78 3.04 11.73
N LYS A 150 -72.13 1.88 11.84
CA LYS A 150 -72.73 0.57 11.56
C LYS A 150 -73.91 0.24 12.48
N ASN A 151 -73.83 0.64 13.75
CA ASN A 151 -74.82 0.26 14.77
C ASN A 151 -75.76 1.41 15.19
N GLY A 152 -75.54 2.63 14.69
CA GLY A 152 -76.30 3.82 15.09
C GLY A 152 -76.06 4.23 16.54
N ILE A 153 -74.82 4.14 17.03
CA ILE A 153 -74.45 4.52 18.40
C ILE A 153 -74.04 5.99 18.41
N GLY A 154 -74.79 6.83 19.10
CA GLY A 154 -74.55 8.29 19.15
C GLY A 154 -74.78 9.04 17.82
N THR A 155 -75.26 8.33 16.79
CA THR A 155 -75.54 8.84 15.45
C THR A 155 -76.60 7.97 14.77
N THR A 156 -77.10 8.38 13.61
CA THR A 156 -77.98 7.53 12.79
C THR A 156 -77.15 6.44 12.11
N LYS A 157 -77.71 5.22 12.03
CA LYS A 157 -77.08 4.11 11.30
C LYS A 157 -76.80 4.50 9.84
N ASP A 158 -75.55 4.32 9.39
CA ASP A 158 -75.06 4.67 8.06
C ASP A 158 -73.97 3.68 7.63
N ASP A 159 -74.38 2.61 6.93
CA ASP A 159 -73.47 1.54 6.53
C ASP A 159 -72.42 2.04 5.50
N GLU A 160 -72.75 3.05 4.69
CA GLU A 160 -71.83 3.63 3.69
C GLU A 160 -70.71 4.43 4.37
N LYS A 161 -71.03 5.27 5.37
CA LYS A 161 -69.98 5.94 6.16
C LYS A 161 -69.15 4.97 6.98
N ALA A 162 -69.76 3.91 7.52
CA ALA A 162 -69.00 2.86 8.18
C ALA A 162 -67.97 2.22 7.23
N PHE A 163 -68.39 1.92 5.99
CA PHE A 163 -67.50 1.41 4.95
C PHE A 163 -66.36 2.38 4.61
N GLN A 164 -66.63 3.68 4.45
CA GLN A 164 -65.61 4.69 4.14
C GLN A 164 -64.53 4.80 5.22
N TRP A 165 -64.92 4.77 6.50
CA TRP A 165 -63.96 4.79 7.60
C TRP A 165 -63.16 3.49 7.69
N GLN A 166 -63.76 2.35 7.37
CA GLN A 166 -63.04 1.07 7.30
C GLN A 166 -62.04 1.01 6.15
N LEU A 167 -62.41 1.58 5.00
CA LEU A 167 -61.53 1.71 3.83
C LEU A 167 -60.32 2.59 4.18
N LYS A 168 -60.55 3.75 4.79
CA LYS A 168 -59.48 4.65 5.25
C LYS A 168 -58.52 3.96 6.23
N SER A 169 -59.07 3.25 7.22
CA SER A 169 -58.27 2.49 8.19
C SER A 169 -57.44 1.37 7.51
N ALA A 170 -58.02 0.69 6.51
CA ALA A 170 -57.33 -0.34 5.76
C ALA A 170 -56.19 0.21 4.87
N GLU A 171 -56.39 1.38 4.25
CA GLU A 171 -55.39 2.09 3.44
C GLU A 171 -54.20 2.59 4.27
N GLU A 172 -54.44 2.97 5.53
CA GLU A 172 -53.41 3.34 6.51
C GLU A 172 -52.67 2.12 7.09
N GLY A 173 -53.03 0.90 6.65
CA GLY A 173 -52.34 -0.34 6.99
C GLY A 173 -52.88 -1.05 8.24
N ASN A 174 -54.08 -0.70 8.71
CA ASN A 174 -54.65 -1.32 9.89
C ASN A 174 -55.19 -2.74 9.63
N ILE A 175 -54.86 -3.65 10.54
CA ILE A 175 -55.22 -5.08 10.48
C ILE A 175 -56.74 -5.30 10.60
N ASP A 176 -57.37 -4.65 11.59
CA ASP A 176 -58.81 -4.73 11.81
C ASP A 176 -59.58 -3.98 10.71
N GLY A 177 -59.02 -2.86 10.25
CA GLY A 177 -59.25 -2.14 8.99
C GLY A 177 -59.52 -3.09 7.83
N GLN A 178 -58.47 -3.82 7.45
CA GLN A 178 -58.45 -4.72 6.30
C GLN A 178 -59.38 -5.92 6.47
N ASN A 179 -59.46 -6.52 7.67
CA ASN A 179 -60.35 -7.66 7.93
C ASN A 179 -61.83 -7.28 7.85
N ASN A 180 -62.22 -6.17 8.48
CA ASN A 180 -63.59 -5.68 8.42
C ASN A 180 -63.96 -5.20 7.01
N LEU A 181 -63.00 -4.65 6.24
CA LEU A 181 -63.22 -4.30 4.84
C LEU A 181 -63.52 -5.54 3.98
N GLY A 182 -62.80 -6.64 4.21
CA GLY A 182 -63.11 -7.95 3.60
C GLY A 182 -64.53 -8.43 3.92
N HIS A 183 -64.95 -8.29 5.19
CA HIS A 183 -66.31 -8.61 5.63
C HIS A 183 -67.37 -7.69 4.98
N CYS A 184 -67.07 -6.40 4.79
CA CYS A 184 -67.98 -5.47 4.12
C CYS A 184 -68.21 -5.84 2.65
N TYR A 185 -67.15 -6.21 1.91
CA TYR A 185 -67.30 -6.70 0.53
C TYR A 185 -68.01 -8.05 0.44
N GLN A 186 -67.78 -8.95 1.41
CA GLN A 186 -68.45 -10.26 1.47
C GLN A 186 -69.96 -10.15 1.67
N HIS A 187 -70.40 -9.21 2.51
CA HIS A 187 -71.81 -9.05 2.90
C HIS A 187 -72.52 -7.86 2.26
N GLY A 188 -71.82 -7.06 1.45
CA GLY A 188 -72.39 -5.85 0.83
C GLY A 188 -72.77 -4.76 1.84
N ILE A 189 -71.99 -4.62 2.91
CA ILE A 189 -72.25 -3.63 3.96
C ILE A 189 -71.63 -2.30 3.53
N GLY A 190 -72.47 -1.30 3.24
CA GLY A 190 -72.03 0.04 2.80
C GLY A 190 -71.43 0.11 1.40
N THR A 191 -71.44 -1.01 0.67
CA THR A 191 -70.92 -1.16 -0.69
C THR A 191 -71.64 -2.30 -1.39
N THR A 192 -71.51 -2.41 -2.72
CA THR A 192 -72.02 -3.58 -3.44
C THR A 192 -71.23 -4.83 -3.08
N LYS A 193 -71.92 -5.94 -2.84
CA LYS A 193 -71.30 -7.26 -2.60
C LYS A 193 -70.30 -7.59 -3.71
N ASP A 194 -69.07 -7.92 -3.34
CA ASP A 194 -67.95 -8.23 -4.24
C ASP A 194 -67.14 -9.39 -3.65
N GLU A 195 -67.57 -10.62 -3.98
CA GLU A 195 -66.98 -11.84 -3.44
C GLU A 195 -65.52 -12.02 -3.88
N GLU A 196 -65.17 -11.54 -5.08
CA GLU A 196 -63.82 -11.64 -5.63
C GLU A 196 -62.83 -10.74 -4.88
N LYS A 197 -63.21 -9.48 -4.57
CA LYS A 197 -62.41 -8.61 -3.70
C LYS A 197 -62.30 -9.15 -2.28
N ALA A 198 -63.36 -9.75 -1.75
CA ALA A 198 -63.32 -10.37 -0.42
C ALA A 198 -62.32 -11.53 -0.38
N PHE A 199 -62.36 -12.45 -1.36
CA PHE A 199 -61.40 -13.56 -1.44
C PHE A 199 -59.96 -13.10 -1.64
N GLN A 200 -59.74 -12.02 -2.40
CA GLN A 200 -58.42 -11.42 -2.55
C GLN A 200 -57.87 -10.89 -1.21
N ILE A 201 -58.68 -10.16 -0.45
CA ILE A 201 -58.28 -9.60 0.86
C ILE A 201 -58.01 -10.74 1.85
N ILE A 202 -58.85 -11.76 1.88
CA ILE A 202 -58.66 -12.95 2.73
C ILE A 202 -57.37 -13.69 2.35
N GLY A 203 -57.10 -13.87 1.07
CA GLY A 203 -55.84 -14.47 0.59
C GLY A 203 -54.61 -13.69 1.05
N TYR A 204 -54.67 -12.35 0.98
CA TYR A 204 -53.63 -11.46 1.48
C TYR A 204 -53.43 -11.61 3.00
N CYS A 205 -54.52 -11.68 3.76
CA CYS A 205 -54.45 -11.87 5.21
C CYS A 205 -53.75 -13.19 5.59
N TYR A 206 -54.07 -14.29 4.91
CA TYR A 206 -53.38 -15.58 5.13
C TYR A 206 -51.91 -15.55 4.69
N GLN A 207 -51.57 -14.85 3.60
CA GLN A 207 -50.20 -14.78 3.10
C GLN A 207 -49.25 -14.07 4.09
N TYR A 208 -49.76 -13.05 4.77
CA TYR A 208 -48.96 -12.21 5.67
C TYR A 208 -49.25 -12.45 7.17
N GLY A 209 -50.21 -13.33 7.50
CA GLY A 209 -50.61 -13.58 8.89
C GLY A 209 -51.31 -12.39 9.54
N ILE A 210 -52.06 -11.61 8.75
CA ILE A 210 -52.77 -10.42 9.20
C ILE A 210 -54.10 -10.86 9.80
N GLY A 211 -54.24 -10.78 11.14
CA GLY A 211 -55.42 -11.24 11.86
C GLY A 211 -55.67 -12.75 11.84
N THR A 212 -54.72 -13.52 11.31
CA THR A 212 -54.75 -14.99 11.25
C THR A 212 -53.32 -15.54 11.30
N THR A 213 -53.15 -16.83 11.52
CA THR A 213 -51.83 -17.46 11.38
C THR A 213 -51.44 -17.48 9.90
N LYS A 214 -50.21 -17.08 9.60
CA LYS A 214 -49.66 -17.15 8.24
C LYS A 214 -49.82 -18.56 7.67
N ASP A 215 -50.47 -18.67 6.52
CA ASP A 215 -50.78 -19.94 5.85
C ASP A 215 -50.76 -19.73 4.33
N GLU A 216 -49.61 -20.04 3.73
CA GLU A 216 -49.36 -19.76 2.31
C GLU A 216 -50.22 -20.64 1.39
N GLU A 217 -50.55 -21.87 1.82
CA GLU A 217 -51.39 -22.79 1.06
C GLU A 217 -52.85 -22.30 1.06
N LYS A 218 -53.39 -21.89 2.21
CA LYS A 218 -54.72 -21.26 2.26
C LYS A 218 -54.76 -19.95 1.48
N ALA A 219 -53.71 -19.12 1.57
CA ALA A 219 -53.61 -17.90 0.78
C ALA A 219 -53.72 -18.18 -0.72
N PHE A 220 -52.96 -19.18 -1.20
CA PHE A 220 -53.00 -19.62 -2.59
C PHE A 220 -54.38 -20.13 -3.01
N GLN A 221 -55.04 -20.93 -2.18
CA GLN A 221 -56.41 -21.41 -2.46
C GLN A 221 -57.43 -20.27 -2.55
N TRP A 222 -57.31 -19.22 -1.73
CA TRP A 222 -58.16 -18.03 -1.80
C TRP A 222 -57.87 -17.17 -3.04
N TYR A 223 -56.60 -17.07 -3.46
CA TYR A 223 -56.26 -16.43 -4.72
C TYR A 223 -56.80 -17.20 -5.94
N LEU A 224 -56.81 -18.54 -5.91
CA LEU A 224 -57.43 -19.35 -6.96
C LEU A 224 -58.94 -19.12 -7.04
N LYS A 225 -59.62 -19.01 -5.90
CA LYS A 225 -61.07 -18.69 -5.86
C LYS A 225 -61.40 -17.28 -6.36
N SER A 226 -60.41 -16.39 -6.46
CA SER A 226 -60.55 -15.04 -7.03
C SER A 226 -59.93 -14.93 -8.43
N GLU A 227 -59.76 -16.05 -9.15
CA GLU A 227 -59.16 -16.05 -10.50
C GLU A 227 -59.99 -15.31 -11.55
N GLY A 228 -61.31 -15.23 -11.37
CA GLY A 228 -62.22 -14.39 -12.15
C GLY A 228 -62.03 -12.89 -11.93
N GLY A 229 -61.42 -12.52 -10.79
CA GLY A 229 -61.34 -11.15 -10.29
C GLY A 229 -60.28 -10.24 -10.90
N ASN A 230 -60.10 -9.10 -10.23
CA ASN A 230 -59.22 -7.99 -10.61
C ASN A 230 -57.75 -8.45 -10.78
N CYS A 231 -56.94 -7.69 -11.53
CA CYS A 231 -55.55 -7.99 -11.85
C CYS A 231 -54.65 -8.31 -10.67
N CYS A 232 -54.99 -7.82 -9.47
CA CYS A 232 -54.22 -8.07 -8.26
C CYS A 232 -54.24 -9.55 -7.87
N ALA A 233 -55.39 -10.23 -7.94
CA ALA A 233 -55.47 -11.67 -7.66
C ALA A 233 -54.67 -12.49 -8.69
N LYS A 234 -54.84 -12.17 -9.99
CA LYS A 234 -54.06 -12.77 -11.08
C LYS A 234 -52.56 -12.53 -10.92
N ASN A 235 -52.16 -11.35 -10.45
CA ASN A 235 -50.77 -11.02 -10.16
C ASN A 235 -50.23 -11.80 -8.95
N SER A 236 -51.01 -11.96 -7.89
CA SER A 236 -50.65 -12.77 -6.73
C SER A 236 -50.50 -14.24 -7.09
N LEU A 237 -51.39 -14.79 -7.93
CA LEU A 237 -51.26 -16.15 -8.49
C LEU A 237 -49.96 -16.31 -9.28
N GLY A 238 -49.66 -15.36 -10.18
CA GLY A 238 -48.41 -15.36 -10.93
C GLY A 238 -47.18 -15.34 -10.01
N TYR A 239 -47.23 -14.55 -8.93
CA TYR A 239 -46.16 -14.47 -7.95
C TYR A 239 -46.00 -15.78 -7.15
N SER A 240 -47.11 -16.40 -6.72
CA SER A 240 -47.13 -17.68 -6.02
C SER A 240 -46.52 -18.80 -6.86
N TYR A 241 -46.91 -18.94 -8.12
CA TYR A 241 -46.30 -19.90 -9.03
C TYR A 241 -44.82 -19.59 -9.30
N GLY A 242 -44.44 -18.32 -9.45
CA GLY A 242 -43.05 -17.95 -9.72
C GLY A 242 -42.09 -18.25 -8.57
N HIS A 243 -42.57 -18.22 -7.33
CA HIS A 243 -41.75 -18.41 -6.13
C HIS A 243 -42.03 -19.73 -5.38
N GLY A 244 -43.04 -20.49 -5.78
CA GLY A 244 -43.47 -21.71 -5.07
C GLY A 244 -44.11 -21.41 -3.71
N ILE A 245 -44.85 -20.30 -3.58
CA ILE A 245 -45.51 -19.89 -2.33
C ILE A 245 -46.91 -20.50 -2.31
N GLY A 246 -47.14 -21.43 -1.37
CA GLY A 246 -48.41 -22.17 -1.26
C GLY A 246 -48.70 -23.14 -2.40
N THR A 247 -47.75 -23.33 -3.33
CA THR A 247 -47.85 -24.23 -4.48
C THR A 247 -46.44 -24.61 -4.96
N THR A 248 -46.33 -25.52 -5.93
CA THR A 248 -45.04 -25.85 -6.54
C THR A 248 -44.61 -24.75 -7.51
N LYS A 249 -43.31 -24.45 -7.54
CA LYS A 249 -42.75 -23.43 -8.44
C LYS A 249 -42.99 -23.84 -9.90
N ASP A 250 -43.62 -22.97 -10.68
CA ASP A 250 -43.97 -23.18 -12.08
C ASP A 250 -43.86 -21.84 -12.83
N GLU A 251 -42.75 -21.65 -13.53
CA GLU A 251 -42.45 -20.38 -14.20
C GLU A 251 -43.38 -20.13 -15.41
N GLU A 252 -43.82 -21.20 -16.09
CA GLU A 252 -44.72 -21.08 -17.24
C GLU A 252 -46.11 -20.65 -16.80
N LYS A 253 -46.66 -21.24 -15.73
CA LYS A 253 -47.92 -20.77 -15.13
C LYS A 253 -47.78 -19.36 -14.56
N ALA A 254 -46.64 -19.02 -13.96
CA ALA A 254 -46.39 -17.66 -13.49
C ALA A 254 -46.50 -16.65 -14.63
N PHE A 255 -45.85 -16.93 -15.76
CA PHE A 255 -45.91 -16.11 -16.96
C PHE A 255 -47.34 -15.98 -17.50
N GLN A 256 -48.08 -17.09 -17.61
CA GLN A 256 -49.48 -17.06 -18.07
C GLN A 256 -50.38 -16.20 -17.18
N TRP A 257 -50.22 -16.28 -15.84
CA TRP A 257 -50.99 -15.46 -14.91
C TRP A 257 -50.59 -13.97 -14.94
N PHE A 258 -49.31 -13.65 -15.09
CA PHE A 258 -48.87 -12.27 -15.31
C PHE A 258 -49.38 -11.70 -16.64
N MET A 259 -49.46 -12.52 -17.69
CA MET A 259 -50.07 -12.14 -18.96
C MET A 259 -51.55 -11.80 -18.80
N LYS A 260 -52.34 -12.70 -18.19
CA LYS A 260 -53.75 -12.45 -17.86
C LYS A 260 -53.95 -11.22 -16.97
N SER A 261 -53.01 -10.97 -16.04
CA SER A 261 -53.03 -9.78 -15.18
C SER A 261 -52.75 -8.49 -15.95
N ALA A 262 -51.91 -8.54 -16.99
CA ALA A 262 -51.53 -7.37 -17.79
C ALA A 262 -52.59 -6.94 -18.83
N GLU A 263 -53.50 -7.84 -19.22
CA GLU A 263 -54.48 -7.64 -20.30
C GLU A 263 -55.72 -6.79 -19.93
N GLY A 264 -55.98 -6.52 -18.65
CA GLY A 264 -57.23 -5.87 -18.20
C GLY A 264 -57.31 -4.33 -18.28
N GLY A 265 -56.50 -3.66 -19.12
CA GLY A 265 -56.57 -2.20 -19.33
C GLY A 265 -55.51 -1.36 -18.59
N ASP A 266 -55.71 -0.05 -18.49
CA ASP A 266 -54.66 0.90 -18.06
C ASP A 266 -54.36 0.91 -16.55
N SER A 267 -55.32 0.53 -15.70
CA SER A 267 -55.16 0.44 -14.24
C SER A 267 -54.31 -0.75 -13.76
N HIS A 268 -53.83 -1.60 -14.67
CA HIS A 268 -53.22 -2.91 -14.38
C HIS A 268 -51.69 -2.87 -14.35
N ALA A 269 -51.15 -1.81 -13.77
CA ALA A 269 -49.75 -1.45 -13.95
C ALA A 269 -48.77 -2.43 -13.27
N CYS A 270 -49.19 -3.16 -12.22
CA CYS A 270 -48.39 -4.20 -11.55
C CYS A 270 -48.21 -5.47 -12.40
N GLY A 271 -49.27 -5.96 -13.05
CA GLY A 271 -49.22 -7.11 -13.96
C GLY A 271 -48.32 -6.83 -15.15
N LYS A 272 -48.44 -5.64 -15.76
CA LYS A 272 -47.56 -5.15 -16.83
C LYS A 272 -46.08 -5.12 -16.40
N ASN A 273 -45.78 -4.66 -15.18
CA ASN A 273 -44.43 -4.65 -14.63
C ASN A 273 -43.84 -6.06 -14.48
N ASN A 274 -44.63 -7.02 -14.00
CA ASN A 274 -44.16 -8.39 -13.81
C ASN A 274 -44.02 -9.14 -15.13
N LEU A 275 -44.90 -8.88 -16.09
CA LEU A 275 -44.75 -9.41 -17.44
C LEU A 275 -43.48 -8.88 -18.14
N GLY A 276 -43.17 -7.59 -17.99
CA GLY A 276 -41.90 -7.03 -18.45
C GLY A 276 -40.68 -7.71 -17.83
N HIS A 277 -40.77 -8.10 -16.55
CA HIS A 277 -39.73 -8.86 -15.86
C HIS A 277 -39.53 -10.26 -16.44
N CYS A 278 -40.64 -10.96 -16.73
CA CYS A 278 -40.58 -12.27 -17.37
C CYS A 278 -39.86 -12.19 -18.72
N TYR A 279 -40.19 -11.21 -19.56
CA TYR A 279 -39.50 -11.03 -20.84
C TYR A 279 -38.02 -10.63 -20.68
N GLN A 280 -37.68 -9.78 -19.71
CA GLN A 280 -36.30 -9.35 -19.50
C GLN A 280 -35.37 -10.51 -19.10
N TYR A 281 -35.86 -11.45 -18.29
CA TYR A 281 -35.06 -12.55 -17.73
C TYR A 281 -35.38 -13.92 -18.32
N GLY A 282 -36.38 -14.04 -19.20
CA GLY A 282 -36.82 -15.32 -19.76
C GLY A 282 -37.51 -16.24 -18.74
N ILE A 283 -38.27 -15.68 -17.81
CA ILE A 283 -38.99 -16.47 -16.78
C ILE A 283 -40.30 -16.97 -17.39
N GLY A 284 -40.41 -18.28 -17.61
CA GLY A 284 -41.59 -18.91 -18.22
C GLY A 284 -41.82 -18.55 -19.69
N THR A 285 -40.85 -17.87 -20.33
CA THR A 285 -40.90 -17.43 -21.73
C THR A 285 -39.49 -17.23 -22.27
N THR A 286 -39.32 -17.00 -23.57
CA THR A 286 -38.01 -16.64 -24.14
C THR A 286 -37.65 -15.20 -23.80
N LYS A 287 -36.38 -14.95 -23.46
CA LYS A 287 -35.85 -13.60 -23.20
C LYS A 287 -36.08 -12.67 -24.41
N ASP A 288 -36.69 -11.52 -24.17
CA ASP A 288 -37.04 -10.51 -25.18
C ASP A 288 -36.97 -9.10 -24.55
N GLU A 289 -35.86 -8.40 -24.75
CA GLU A 289 -35.63 -7.10 -24.10
C GLU A 289 -36.53 -5.99 -24.67
N GLU A 290 -36.91 -6.08 -25.94
CA GLU A 290 -37.79 -5.11 -26.59
C GLU A 290 -39.21 -5.21 -26.05
N LYS A 291 -39.76 -6.42 -25.93
CA LYS A 291 -41.05 -6.63 -25.24
C LYS A 291 -40.99 -6.22 -23.77
N ALA A 292 -39.88 -6.52 -23.08
CA ALA A 292 -39.70 -6.07 -21.70
C ALA A 292 -39.81 -4.55 -21.58
N PHE A 293 -39.12 -3.81 -22.45
CA PHE A 293 -39.19 -2.35 -22.52
C PHE A 293 -40.62 -1.85 -22.75
N GLN A 294 -41.34 -2.41 -23.74
CA GLN A 294 -42.72 -2.02 -24.04
C GLN A 294 -43.66 -2.22 -22.84
N TRP A 295 -43.54 -3.34 -22.12
CA TRP A 295 -44.36 -3.61 -20.94
C TRP A 295 -43.99 -2.74 -19.73
N TYR A 296 -42.70 -2.47 -19.52
CA TYR A 296 -42.28 -1.50 -18.50
C TYR A 296 -42.75 -0.08 -18.81
N LEU A 297 -42.75 0.31 -20.09
CA LEU A 297 -43.27 1.62 -20.53
C LEU A 297 -44.75 1.76 -20.18
N LYS A 298 -45.59 0.81 -20.62
CA LYS A 298 -47.03 0.79 -20.29
C LYS A 298 -47.28 0.76 -18.79
N SER A 299 -46.46 0.06 -18.02
CA SER A 299 -46.54 0.02 -16.56
C SER A 299 -46.19 1.36 -15.90
N ALA A 300 -45.12 2.00 -16.36
CA ALA A 300 -44.65 3.28 -15.84
C ALA A 300 -45.62 4.43 -16.16
N GLU A 301 -46.19 4.43 -17.37
CA GLU A 301 -47.23 5.37 -17.80
C GLU A 301 -48.53 5.19 -17.02
N GLY A 302 -48.89 3.94 -16.69
CA GLY A 302 -49.98 3.62 -15.76
C GLY A 302 -49.70 3.96 -14.29
N GLY A 303 -48.64 4.70 -13.98
CA GLY A 303 -48.34 5.19 -12.62
C GLY A 303 -47.63 4.21 -11.70
N ASN A 304 -47.22 3.02 -12.17
CA ASN A 304 -46.53 2.06 -11.30
C ASN A 304 -45.13 2.55 -10.92
N ILE A 305 -44.93 2.88 -9.65
CA ILE A 305 -43.66 3.42 -9.15
C ILE A 305 -42.47 2.46 -9.34
N THR A 306 -42.70 1.14 -9.32
CA THR A 306 -41.67 0.13 -9.59
C THR A 306 -41.37 0.03 -11.10
N GLY A 307 -42.41 0.05 -11.94
CA GLY A 307 -42.32 0.11 -13.39
C GLY A 307 -41.56 1.36 -13.86
N GLN A 308 -41.81 2.52 -13.24
CA GLN A 308 -41.05 3.75 -13.48
C GLN A 308 -39.55 3.58 -13.17
N SER A 309 -39.21 2.91 -12.06
CA SER A 309 -37.82 2.59 -11.72
C SER A 309 -37.19 1.63 -12.74
N ARG A 310 -37.92 0.60 -13.17
CA ARG A 310 -37.44 -0.38 -14.16
C ARG A 310 -37.25 0.25 -15.54
N LEU A 311 -38.18 1.07 -15.99
CA LEU A 311 -38.06 1.85 -17.22
C LEU A 311 -36.87 2.82 -17.17
N GLY A 312 -36.62 3.45 -16.01
CA GLY A 312 -35.41 4.23 -15.78
C GLY A 312 -34.12 3.41 -16.00
N ASN A 313 -34.10 2.15 -15.54
CA ASN A 313 -32.97 1.25 -15.83
C ASN A 313 -32.88 0.88 -17.32
N CYS A 314 -34.01 0.67 -18.01
CA CYS A 314 -33.98 0.43 -19.46
C CYS A 314 -33.30 1.56 -20.22
N TYR A 315 -33.65 2.81 -19.93
CA TYR A 315 -32.99 3.97 -20.53
C TYR A 315 -31.53 4.12 -20.07
N GLN A 316 -31.21 3.84 -18.80
CA GLN A 316 -29.83 3.95 -18.30
C GLN A 316 -28.87 2.96 -18.96
N TYR A 317 -29.31 1.73 -19.21
CA TYR A 317 -28.47 0.65 -19.72
C TYR A 317 -28.72 0.28 -21.19
N GLY A 318 -29.74 0.86 -21.83
CA GLY A 318 -30.14 0.53 -23.20
C GLY A 318 -30.80 -0.84 -23.33
N ILE A 319 -31.61 -1.25 -22.35
CA ILE A 319 -32.30 -2.55 -22.36
C ILE A 319 -33.57 -2.41 -23.19
N GLY A 320 -33.62 -3.04 -24.37
CA GLY A 320 -34.75 -2.96 -25.30
C GLY A 320 -34.98 -1.58 -25.92
N THR A 321 -34.04 -0.64 -25.73
CA THR A 321 -34.11 0.73 -26.25
C THR A 321 -32.71 1.33 -26.34
N ILE A 322 -32.58 2.52 -26.95
CA ILE A 322 -31.31 3.24 -27.01
C ILE A 322 -31.05 3.88 -25.64
N LYS A 323 -29.80 3.80 -25.17
CA LYS A 323 -29.38 4.43 -23.91
C LYS A 323 -29.65 5.95 -23.93
N ASP A 324 -30.35 6.42 -22.90
CA ASP A 324 -30.75 7.83 -22.71
C ASP A 324 -30.71 8.18 -21.22
N GLU A 325 -29.65 8.86 -20.78
CA GLU A 325 -29.47 9.17 -19.36
C GLU A 325 -30.45 10.23 -18.85
N GLU A 326 -30.92 11.13 -19.71
CA GLU A 326 -31.87 12.18 -19.35
C GLU A 326 -33.25 11.59 -19.09
N LYS A 327 -33.75 10.72 -19.98
CA LYS A 327 -34.99 9.98 -19.72
C LYS A 327 -34.88 9.08 -18.51
N ALA A 328 -33.73 8.43 -18.30
CA ALA A 328 -33.49 7.63 -17.10
C ALA A 328 -33.66 8.47 -15.83
N PHE A 329 -33.04 9.67 -15.78
CA PHE A 329 -33.18 10.61 -14.68
C PHE A 329 -34.63 11.00 -14.43
N GLN A 330 -35.39 11.36 -15.47
CA GLN A 330 -36.81 11.76 -15.32
C GLN A 330 -37.66 10.63 -14.74
N TRP A 331 -37.48 9.39 -15.19
CA TRP A 331 -38.25 8.24 -14.69
C TRP A 331 -37.83 7.82 -13.27
N PHE A 332 -36.53 7.85 -12.94
CA PHE A 332 -36.09 7.64 -11.57
C PHE A 332 -36.61 8.72 -10.63
N LYS A 333 -36.69 9.97 -11.09
CA LYS A 333 -37.27 11.08 -10.33
C LYS A 333 -38.74 10.83 -10.00
N LYS A 334 -39.56 10.52 -11.01
CA LYS A 334 -40.98 10.16 -10.81
C LYS A 334 -41.15 9.00 -9.84
N SER A 335 -40.35 7.95 -10.01
CA SER A 335 -40.37 6.77 -9.12
C SER A 335 -40.01 7.10 -7.67
N ALA A 336 -38.97 7.93 -7.46
CA ALA A 336 -38.52 8.34 -6.14
C ALA A 336 -39.50 9.27 -5.43
N GLU A 337 -40.10 10.20 -6.16
CA GLU A 337 -41.14 11.13 -5.67
C GLU A 337 -42.42 10.37 -5.31
N GLY A 338 -42.74 9.30 -6.04
CA GLY A 338 -43.80 8.33 -5.69
C GLY A 338 -43.45 7.38 -4.53
N GLY A 339 -42.35 7.61 -3.80
CA GLY A 339 -41.99 6.84 -2.60
C GLY A 339 -41.25 5.52 -2.85
N ASN A 340 -40.86 5.19 -4.09
CA ASN A 340 -40.14 3.94 -4.35
C ASN A 340 -38.71 3.99 -3.79
N ILE A 341 -38.42 3.18 -2.77
CA ILE A 341 -37.11 3.16 -2.09
C ILE A 341 -35.94 2.83 -3.03
N THR A 342 -36.16 2.02 -4.08
CA THR A 342 -35.15 1.72 -5.10
C THR A 342 -34.98 2.89 -6.06
N GLY A 343 -36.08 3.53 -6.49
CA GLY A 343 -36.10 4.77 -7.24
C GLY A 343 -35.34 5.89 -6.52
N GLN A 344 -35.56 6.06 -5.22
CA GLN A 344 -34.83 7.02 -4.37
C GLN A 344 -33.32 6.76 -4.37
N SER A 345 -32.89 5.50 -4.22
CA SER A 345 -31.46 5.13 -4.34
C SER A 345 -30.91 5.46 -5.72
N LYS A 346 -31.66 5.17 -6.79
CA LYS A 346 -31.25 5.42 -8.18
C LYS A 346 -31.15 6.92 -8.49
N LEU A 347 -32.08 7.72 -7.99
CA LEU A 347 -32.05 9.17 -8.11
C LEU A 347 -30.88 9.78 -7.34
N GLY A 348 -30.58 9.27 -6.14
CA GLY A 348 -29.38 9.63 -5.40
C GLY A 348 -28.10 9.38 -6.21
N ASN A 349 -28.01 8.23 -6.89
CA ASN A 349 -26.90 7.93 -7.79
C ASN A 349 -26.85 8.90 -8.99
N CYS A 350 -28.00 9.30 -9.54
CA CYS A 350 -28.04 10.27 -10.63
C CYS A 350 -27.43 11.62 -10.22
N TYR A 351 -27.79 12.13 -9.04
CA TYR A 351 -27.19 13.36 -8.50
C TYR A 351 -25.72 13.20 -8.11
N GLN A 352 -25.32 12.04 -7.58
CA GLN A 352 -23.93 11.79 -7.19
C GLN A 352 -22.99 11.78 -8.41
N TYR A 353 -23.39 11.10 -9.47
CA TYR A 353 -22.54 10.85 -10.64
C TYR A 353 -22.83 11.80 -11.82
N GLY A 354 -23.93 12.54 -11.78
CA GLY A 354 -24.35 13.44 -12.85
C GLY A 354 -24.96 12.70 -14.05
N ILE A 355 -25.74 11.64 -13.77
CA ILE A 355 -26.39 10.84 -14.82
C ILE A 355 -27.69 11.54 -15.20
N GLY A 356 -27.77 12.05 -16.43
CA GLY A 356 -28.94 12.80 -16.92
C GLY A 356 -29.22 14.12 -16.21
N THR A 357 -28.32 14.57 -15.33
CA THR A 357 -28.46 15.80 -14.55
C THR A 357 -27.09 16.32 -14.11
N LYS A 358 -27.03 17.54 -13.56
CA LYS A 358 -25.79 18.08 -12.98
C LYS A 358 -25.50 17.40 -11.64
N LYS A 359 -24.22 17.13 -11.36
CA LYS A 359 -23.78 16.58 -10.06
C LYS A 359 -24.22 17.50 -8.92
N ASN A 360 -24.79 16.91 -7.87
CA ASN A 360 -25.21 17.62 -6.66
C ASN A 360 -25.12 16.67 -5.45
N LYS A 361 -24.11 16.88 -4.61
CA LYS A 361 -23.81 15.95 -3.51
C LYS A 361 -24.85 16.04 -2.39
N GLU A 362 -25.39 17.22 -2.13
CA GLU A 362 -26.40 17.48 -1.11
C GLU A 362 -27.71 16.77 -1.46
N LYS A 363 -28.19 16.89 -2.71
CA LYS A 363 -29.38 16.15 -3.18
C LYS A 363 -29.13 14.65 -3.20
N ALA A 364 -27.94 14.19 -3.57
CA ALA A 364 -27.59 12.78 -3.51
C ALA A 364 -27.73 12.25 -2.07
N PHE A 365 -27.16 12.95 -1.08
CA PHE A 365 -27.28 12.61 0.33
C PHE A 365 -28.74 12.52 0.79
N GLN A 366 -29.55 13.53 0.49
CA GLN A 366 -30.96 13.57 0.88
C GLN A 366 -31.77 12.37 0.33
N TRP A 367 -31.55 11.99 -0.93
CA TRP A 367 -32.23 10.85 -1.52
C TRP A 367 -31.70 9.49 -1.04
N PHE A 368 -30.39 9.38 -0.77
CA PHE A 368 -29.84 8.19 -0.11
C PHE A 368 -30.35 8.02 1.31
N LEU A 369 -30.54 9.12 2.06
CA LEU A 369 -31.11 9.10 3.40
C LEU A 369 -32.53 8.53 3.39
N LYS A 370 -33.42 9.11 2.56
CA LYS A 370 -34.81 8.60 2.40
C LYS A 370 -34.84 7.12 2.01
N SER A 371 -34.00 6.73 1.06
CA SER A 371 -33.89 5.34 0.61
C SER A 371 -33.41 4.39 1.72
N ALA A 372 -32.42 4.82 2.52
CA ALA A 372 -31.84 4.04 3.60
C ALA A 372 -32.80 3.88 4.79
N GLU A 373 -33.52 4.94 5.14
CA GLU A 373 -34.58 4.94 6.17
C GLU A 373 -35.75 4.06 5.75
N GLY A 374 -36.09 4.02 4.46
CA GLY A 374 -37.03 3.07 3.88
C GLY A 374 -36.52 1.62 3.77
N GLY A 375 -35.36 1.29 4.37
CA GLY A 375 -34.83 -0.07 4.42
C GLY A 375 -34.09 -0.55 3.17
N ASN A 376 -33.82 0.33 2.19
CA ASN A 376 -33.12 -0.09 0.98
C ASN A 376 -31.65 -0.37 1.26
N VAL A 377 -31.23 -1.63 1.12
CA VAL A 377 -29.85 -2.06 1.44
C VAL A 377 -28.79 -1.35 0.58
N LYS A 378 -29.09 -0.96 -0.67
CA LYS A 378 -28.17 -0.16 -1.52
C LYS A 378 -28.15 1.30 -1.10
N GLY A 379 -29.30 1.86 -0.72
CA GLY A 379 -29.44 3.18 -0.10
C GLY A 379 -28.61 3.28 1.19
N GLN A 380 -28.73 2.31 2.10
CA GLN A 380 -27.94 2.22 3.34
C GLN A 380 -26.44 2.20 3.07
N ASN A 381 -25.97 1.38 2.13
CA ASN A 381 -24.57 1.36 1.70
C ASN A 381 -24.09 2.71 1.15
N ASN A 382 -24.91 3.39 0.35
CA ASN A 382 -24.56 4.68 -0.23
C ASN A 382 -24.56 5.80 0.82
N LEU A 383 -25.48 5.75 1.78
CA LEU A 383 -25.51 6.68 2.91
C LEU A 383 -24.29 6.50 3.82
N GLY A 384 -23.88 5.25 4.09
CA GLY A 384 -22.62 4.98 4.80
C GLY A 384 -21.41 5.60 4.09
N TYR A 385 -21.38 5.56 2.76
CA TYR A 385 -20.35 6.21 1.96
C TYR A 385 -20.39 7.74 2.06
N CYS A 386 -21.59 8.33 2.07
CA CYS A 386 -21.73 9.76 2.27
C CYS A 386 -21.13 10.21 3.60
N TYR A 387 -21.43 9.51 4.70
CA TYR A 387 -20.86 9.82 6.01
C TYR A 387 -19.36 9.56 6.09
N GLN A 388 -18.85 8.48 5.50
CA GLN A 388 -17.43 8.15 5.52
C GLN A 388 -16.56 9.21 4.82
N HIS A 389 -17.06 9.77 3.70
CA HIS A 389 -16.30 10.68 2.86
C HIS A 389 -16.76 12.15 2.93
N GLY A 390 -17.76 12.46 3.75
CA GLY A 390 -18.35 13.80 3.82
C GLY A 390 -19.00 14.23 2.49
N THR A 391 -19.69 13.32 1.80
CA THR A 391 -20.35 13.63 0.53
C THR A 391 -21.76 14.16 0.79
N GLY A 392 -21.94 15.48 0.63
CA GLY A 392 -23.23 16.14 0.83
C GLY A 392 -23.64 16.30 2.30
N THR A 393 -22.76 15.92 3.23
CA THR A 393 -22.90 16.00 4.68
C THR A 393 -21.50 16.12 5.31
N ALA A 394 -21.42 16.49 6.59
CA ALA A 394 -20.18 16.37 7.36
C ALA A 394 -19.73 14.90 7.47
N LYS A 395 -18.40 14.70 7.50
CA LYS A 395 -17.80 13.38 7.70
C LYS A 395 -18.11 12.86 9.11
N ASP A 396 -18.60 11.62 9.20
CA ASP A 396 -18.97 10.96 10.46
C ASP A 396 -18.71 9.45 10.30
N GLU A 397 -17.60 8.98 10.84
CA GLU A 397 -17.19 7.58 10.65
C GLU A 397 -18.07 6.60 11.45
N GLU A 398 -18.59 7.02 12.60
CA GLU A 398 -19.46 6.20 13.45
C GLU A 398 -20.81 5.95 12.75
N LYS A 399 -21.44 7.00 12.20
CA LYS A 399 -22.65 6.82 11.38
C LYS A 399 -22.38 6.02 10.12
N ALA A 400 -21.21 6.19 9.50
CA ALA A 400 -20.83 5.38 8.35
C ALA A 400 -20.80 3.89 8.71
N PHE A 401 -20.17 3.53 9.83
CA PHE A 401 -20.11 2.17 10.34
C PHE A 401 -21.52 1.61 10.59
N GLN A 402 -22.40 2.35 11.28
CA GLN A 402 -23.76 1.90 11.57
C GLN A 402 -24.58 1.62 10.30
N TRP A 403 -24.48 2.47 9.28
CA TRP A 403 -25.21 2.26 8.02
C TRP A 403 -24.61 1.15 7.16
N TYR A 404 -23.28 0.98 7.16
CA TYR A 404 -22.66 -0.19 6.53
C TYR A 404 -23.04 -1.50 7.21
N LEU A 405 -23.16 -1.51 8.54
CA LEU A 405 -23.62 -2.66 9.31
C LEU A 405 -25.03 -3.09 8.90
N LYS A 406 -25.99 -2.15 8.93
CA LYS A 406 -27.37 -2.41 8.47
C LYS A 406 -27.43 -2.95 7.04
N SER A 407 -26.63 -2.36 6.15
CA SER A 407 -26.54 -2.79 4.76
C SER A 407 -25.97 -4.21 4.63
N ALA A 408 -24.93 -4.53 5.40
CA ALA A 408 -24.27 -5.83 5.40
C ALA A 408 -25.15 -6.94 5.97
N GLU A 409 -25.85 -6.66 7.07
CA GLU A 409 -26.85 -7.55 7.68
C GLU A 409 -28.04 -7.78 6.75
N GLY A 410 -28.42 -6.76 5.96
CA GLY A 410 -29.38 -6.88 4.86
C GLY A 410 -28.88 -7.65 3.64
N GLY A 411 -27.69 -8.27 3.70
CA GLY A 411 -27.13 -9.10 2.62
C GLY A 411 -26.51 -8.30 1.46
N ASN A 412 -26.27 -6.99 1.62
CA ASN A 412 -25.60 -6.22 0.58
C ASN A 412 -24.11 -6.55 0.54
N ILE A 413 -23.67 -7.16 -0.56
CA ILE A 413 -22.27 -7.61 -0.69
C ILE A 413 -21.26 -6.46 -0.67
N THR A 414 -21.64 -5.29 -1.20
CA THR A 414 -20.80 -4.08 -1.11
C THR A 414 -20.76 -3.55 0.31
N GLY A 415 -21.89 -3.57 1.03
CA GLY A 415 -22.01 -3.26 2.45
C GLY A 415 -21.12 -4.17 3.30
N GLN A 416 -21.23 -5.49 3.14
CA GLN A 416 -20.38 -6.48 3.82
C GLN A 416 -18.89 -6.22 3.61
N SER A 417 -18.50 -5.95 2.35
CA SER A 417 -17.12 -5.60 2.02
C SER A 417 -16.65 -4.29 2.65
N ARG A 418 -17.52 -3.27 2.72
CA ARG A 418 -17.18 -1.98 3.34
C ARG A 418 -17.12 -2.07 4.86
N LEU A 419 -18.00 -2.86 5.47
CA LEU A 419 -17.96 -3.19 6.89
C LEU A 419 -16.67 -3.95 7.24
N GLY A 420 -16.23 -4.89 6.41
CA GLY A 420 -14.92 -5.53 6.55
C GLY A 420 -13.76 -4.52 6.52
N ASN A 421 -13.84 -3.50 5.64
CA ASN A 421 -12.84 -2.42 5.64
C ASN A 421 -12.92 -1.56 6.92
N CYS A 422 -14.12 -1.30 7.45
CA CYS A 422 -14.28 -0.57 8.70
C CYS A 422 -13.58 -1.28 9.86
N TYR A 423 -13.79 -2.59 10.02
CA TYR A 423 -13.09 -3.38 11.03
C TYR A 423 -11.58 -3.46 10.79
N ARG A 424 -11.14 -3.65 9.54
CA ARG A 424 -9.70 -3.70 9.20
C ARG A 424 -8.96 -2.41 9.54
N HIS A 425 -9.59 -1.26 9.31
CA HIS A 425 -8.95 0.05 9.44
C HIS A 425 -9.37 0.83 10.70
N GLY A 426 -10.31 0.32 11.49
CA GLY A 426 -10.86 1.02 12.64
C GLY A 426 -11.69 2.25 12.28
N ILE A 427 -12.43 2.20 11.15
CA ILE A 427 -13.26 3.33 10.69
C ILE A 427 -14.60 3.27 11.41
N GLY A 428 -14.84 4.21 12.32
CA GLY A 428 -16.08 4.27 13.12
C GLY A 428 -16.26 3.14 14.13
N THR A 429 -15.23 2.32 14.32
CA THR A 429 -15.23 1.18 15.24
C THR A 429 -13.79 0.85 15.65
N THR A 430 -13.60 -0.03 16.64
CA THR A 430 -12.27 -0.53 17.01
C THR A 430 -11.73 -1.45 15.93
N LYS A 431 -10.44 -1.32 15.61
CA LYS A 431 -9.75 -2.18 14.65
C LYS A 431 -9.84 -3.65 15.09
N ASP A 432 -10.31 -4.52 14.20
CA ASP A 432 -10.54 -5.96 14.43
C ASP A 432 -10.36 -6.72 13.11
N GLU A 433 -9.16 -7.24 12.86
CA GLU A 433 -8.86 -7.87 11.56
C GLU A 433 -9.55 -9.24 11.40
N GLU A 434 -9.82 -9.96 12.50
CA GLU A 434 -10.54 -11.24 12.47
C GLU A 434 -12.00 -11.03 12.02
N LYS A 435 -12.71 -10.04 12.61
CA LYS A 435 -14.05 -9.68 12.12
C LYS A 435 -14.02 -9.18 10.69
N ALA A 436 -12.99 -8.44 10.30
CA ALA A 436 -12.84 -8.03 8.91
C ALA A 436 -12.77 -9.24 7.97
N PHE A 437 -11.98 -10.25 8.33
CA PHE A 437 -11.88 -11.51 7.58
C PHE A 437 -13.22 -12.25 7.49
N GLN A 438 -13.97 -12.37 8.59
CA GLN A 438 -15.30 -12.98 8.59
C GLN A 438 -16.30 -12.25 7.66
N TRP A 439 -16.28 -10.92 7.65
CA TRP A 439 -17.13 -10.14 6.75
C TRP A 439 -16.68 -10.23 5.28
N TYR A 440 -15.39 -10.41 4.99
CA TYR A 440 -14.94 -10.70 3.63
C TYR A 440 -15.33 -12.11 3.18
N LEU A 441 -15.35 -13.10 4.08
CA LEU A 441 -15.83 -14.46 3.80
C LEU A 441 -17.33 -14.46 3.46
N THR A 442 -18.15 -13.76 4.23
CA THR A 442 -19.60 -13.66 3.93
C THR A 442 -19.87 -12.95 2.60
N ALA A 443 -19.03 -11.98 2.21
CA ALA A 443 -19.10 -11.31 0.91
C ALA A 443 -18.70 -12.20 -0.29
N GLU A 444 -18.16 -13.40 -0.04
CA GLU A 444 -17.75 -14.33 -1.10
C GLU A 444 -18.95 -14.91 -1.87
N GLY A 445 -20.05 -15.23 -1.18
CA GLY A 445 -21.22 -15.99 -1.67
C GLY A 445 -22.00 -15.39 -2.84
N GLY A 446 -21.50 -14.32 -3.46
CA GLY A 446 -22.04 -13.76 -4.69
C GLY A 446 -21.18 -12.68 -5.36
N ASN A 447 -19.91 -12.48 -4.99
CA ASN A 447 -19.10 -11.38 -5.55
C ASN A 447 -17.62 -11.72 -5.77
N ILE A 448 -17.22 -11.57 -7.03
CA ILE A 448 -15.86 -11.76 -7.54
C ILE A 448 -14.85 -10.79 -6.87
N THR A 449 -15.32 -9.64 -6.37
CA THR A 449 -14.52 -8.67 -5.60
C THR A 449 -14.23 -9.16 -4.18
N GLY A 450 -15.16 -9.86 -3.53
CA GLY A 450 -14.96 -10.46 -2.20
C GLY A 450 -13.84 -11.49 -2.22
N GLN A 451 -13.82 -12.32 -3.27
CA GLN A 451 -12.75 -13.31 -3.53
C GLN A 451 -11.36 -12.65 -3.62
N SER A 452 -11.24 -11.52 -4.35
CA SER A 452 -9.96 -10.80 -4.43
C SER A 452 -9.49 -10.26 -3.07
N ARG A 453 -10.42 -9.88 -2.18
CA ARG A 453 -10.08 -9.39 -0.84
C ARG A 453 -9.62 -10.52 0.07
N LEU A 454 -10.25 -11.68 -0.02
CA LEU A 454 -9.81 -12.89 0.69
C LEU A 454 -8.39 -13.29 0.27
N GLY A 455 -8.08 -13.24 -1.03
CA GLY A 455 -6.72 -13.43 -1.52
C GLY A 455 -5.73 -12.46 -0.86
N ASN A 456 -6.13 -11.19 -0.68
CA ASN A 456 -5.32 -10.20 0.01
C ASN A 456 -5.14 -10.51 1.51
N CYS A 457 -6.18 -11.01 2.18
CA CYS A 457 -6.12 -11.41 3.58
C CYS A 457 -5.10 -12.52 3.80
N TYR A 458 -5.13 -13.58 2.99
CA TYR A 458 -4.17 -14.68 3.09
C TYR A 458 -2.75 -14.27 2.69
N GLN A 459 -2.59 -13.35 1.75
CA GLN A 459 -1.26 -12.89 1.33
C GLN A 459 -0.56 -12.03 2.39
N HIS A 460 -1.33 -11.23 3.14
CA HIS A 460 -0.81 -10.19 4.04
C HIS A 460 -1.15 -10.41 5.52
N GLU A 461 -1.61 -11.61 5.89
CA GLU A 461 -1.90 -11.98 7.28
C GLU A 461 -2.97 -11.06 7.93
N ILE A 462 -4.03 -10.73 7.19
CA ILE A 462 -5.10 -9.85 7.69
C ILE A 462 -6.20 -10.71 8.28
N GLY A 463 -6.24 -10.82 9.60
CA GLY A 463 -7.27 -11.58 10.33
C GLY A 463 -7.21 -13.09 10.15
N THR A 464 -6.16 -13.60 9.51
CA THR A 464 -5.88 -15.01 9.27
C THR A 464 -4.38 -15.21 9.09
N THR A 465 -3.91 -16.45 9.19
CA THR A 465 -2.50 -16.77 8.98
C THR A 465 -2.12 -16.62 7.51
N LYS A 466 -0.87 -16.18 7.26
CA LYS A 466 -0.35 -16.04 5.90
C LYS A 466 -0.35 -17.39 5.19
N ASP A 467 -0.99 -17.46 4.01
CA ASP A 467 -1.12 -18.66 3.20
C ASP A 467 -1.10 -18.28 1.71
N GLU A 468 0.08 -18.31 1.10
CA GLU A 468 0.23 -17.84 -0.29
C GLU A 468 -0.50 -18.73 -1.30
N GLU A 469 -0.64 -20.02 -1.01
CA GLU A 469 -1.36 -20.97 -1.87
C GLU A 469 -2.85 -20.67 -1.85
N LYS A 470 -3.47 -20.47 -0.68
CA LYS A 470 -4.87 -20.01 -0.61
C LYS A 470 -5.03 -18.63 -1.23
N ALA A 471 -4.07 -17.72 -1.05
CA ALA A 471 -4.12 -16.42 -1.71
C ALA A 471 -4.19 -16.57 -3.24
N PHE A 472 -3.33 -17.41 -3.82
CA PHE A 472 -3.35 -17.74 -5.23
C PHE A 472 -4.69 -18.33 -5.68
N GLN A 473 -5.25 -19.30 -4.94
CA GLN A 473 -6.54 -19.91 -5.28
C GLN A 473 -7.69 -18.90 -5.30
N TRP A 474 -7.73 -17.97 -4.33
CA TRP A 474 -8.75 -16.92 -4.30
C TRP A 474 -8.58 -15.88 -5.43
N TYR A 475 -7.35 -15.49 -5.73
CA TYR A 475 -7.08 -14.62 -6.88
C TYR A 475 -7.43 -15.30 -8.20
N LEU A 476 -7.19 -16.61 -8.32
CA LEU A 476 -7.56 -17.40 -9.50
C LEU A 476 -9.08 -17.42 -9.70
N LYS A 477 -9.85 -17.80 -8.68
CA LYS A 477 -11.33 -17.77 -8.73
C LYS A 477 -11.85 -16.38 -9.11
N SER A 478 -11.27 -15.34 -8.52
CA SER A 478 -11.64 -13.95 -8.81
C SER A 478 -11.31 -13.56 -10.26
N ALA A 479 -10.15 -13.94 -10.77
CA ALA A 479 -9.74 -13.65 -12.14
C ALA A 479 -10.57 -14.39 -13.18
N GLU A 480 -10.90 -15.67 -12.93
CA GLU A 480 -11.75 -16.51 -13.79
C GLU A 480 -13.20 -16.01 -13.82
N GLY A 481 -13.69 -15.47 -12.69
CA GLY A 481 -14.97 -14.76 -12.64
C GLY A 481 -14.99 -13.43 -13.41
N GLY A 482 -13.88 -12.99 -14.00
CA GLY A 482 -13.80 -11.74 -14.78
C GLY A 482 -13.52 -10.48 -13.95
N ASN A 483 -13.03 -10.60 -12.72
CA ASN A 483 -12.64 -9.42 -11.94
C ASN A 483 -11.27 -8.91 -12.35
N ASN A 484 -11.25 -7.69 -12.88
CA ASN A 484 -10.04 -7.03 -13.38
C ASN A 484 -8.94 -6.83 -12.32
N ILE A 485 -9.30 -6.58 -11.05
CA ILE A 485 -8.35 -6.50 -9.92
C ILE A 485 -7.78 -7.90 -9.63
N GLY A 486 -8.64 -8.92 -9.59
CA GLY A 486 -8.26 -10.33 -9.43
C GLY A 486 -7.29 -10.80 -10.51
N GLN A 487 -7.57 -10.48 -11.78
CA GLN A 487 -6.69 -10.74 -12.91
C GLN A 487 -5.31 -10.07 -12.74
N ASN A 488 -5.25 -8.79 -12.35
CA ASN A 488 -3.98 -8.11 -12.09
C ASN A 488 -3.23 -8.72 -10.88
N ARG A 489 -3.94 -9.11 -9.82
CA ARG A 489 -3.34 -9.79 -8.65
C ARG A 489 -2.78 -11.15 -9.03
N LEU A 490 -3.50 -11.92 -9.83
CA LEU A 490 -3.04 -13.20 -10.35
C LEU A 490 -1.81 -13.04 -11.27
N GLY A 491 -1.78 -11.98 -12.08
CA GLY A 491 -0.58 -11.59 -12.83
C GLY A 491 0.63 -11.38 -11.91
N ASN A 492 0.45 -10.67 -10.78
CA ASN A 492 1.50 -10.48 -9.78
C ASN A 492 1.94 -11.80 -9.13
N CYS A 493 1.00 -12.73 -8.87
CA CYS A 493 1.34 -14.05 -8.36
C CYS A 493 2.27 -14.81 -9.32
N TYR A 494 1.96 -14.81 -10.62
CA TYR A 494 2.84 -15.45 -11.62
C TYR A 494 4.17 -14.72 -11.82
N GLN A 495 4.19 -13.38 -11.76
CA GLN A 495 5.45 -12.64 -11.92
C GLN A 495 6.41 -12.88 -10.75
N HIS A 496 5.89 -12.92 -9.53
CA HIS A 496 6.73 -12.98 -8.32
C HIS A 496 6.80 -14.38 -7.68
N GLY A 497 5.99 -15.34 -8.13
CA GLY A 497 5.96 -16.70 -7.61
C GLY A 497 5.23 -16.82 -6.27
N ILE A 498 4.12 -16.11 -6.11
CA ILE A 498 3.35 -16.06 -4.87
C ILE A 498 2.28 -17.15 -4.93
N GLY A 499 2.45 -18.22 -4.14
CA GLY A 499 1.53 -19.37 -4.12
C GLY A 499 1.52 -20.23 -5.39
N THR A 500 2.40 -19.94 -6.34
CA THR A 500 2.57 -20.66 -7.61
C THR A 500 4.01 -20.52 -8.10
N ALA A 501 4.44 -21.39 -9.01
CA ALA A 501 5.69 -21.20 -9.74
C ALA A 501 5.67 -19.89 -10.56
N LYS A 502 6.84 -19.24 -10.65
CA LYS A 502 7.03 -18.05 -11.49
C LYS A 502 6.77 -18.38 -12.96
N GLY A 503 6.08 -17.48 -13.65
CA GLY A 503 5.77 -17.62 -15.07
C GLY A 503 5.46 -16.28 -15.71
N GLU A 504 6.49 -15.61 -16.25
CA GLU A 504 6.35 -14.26 -16.82
C GLU A 504 5.37 -14.21 -18.00
N GLY A 505 5.33 -15.24 -18.85
CA GLY A 505 4.35 -15.32 -19.94
C GLY A 505 2.90 -15.39 -19.46
N LYS A 506 2.63 -16.16 -18.39
CA LYS A 506 1.31 -16.21 -17.75
C LYS A 506 0.97 -14.88 -17.06
N ALA A 507 1.95 -14.25 -16.42
CA ALA A 507 1.78 -12.93 -15.82
C ALA A 507 1.35 -11.90 -16.86
N PHE A 508 2.07 -11.86 -18.00
CA PHE A 508 1.74 -10.99 -19.13
C PHE A 508 0.30 -11.19 -19.63
N GLN A 509 -0.13 -12.44 -19.83
CA GLN A 509 -1.50 -12.74 -20.29
C GLN A 509 -2.57 -12.23 -19.32
N TRP A 510 -2.37 -12.40 -18.01
CA TRP A 510 -3.33 -11.92 -17.02
C TRP A 510 -3.33 -10.40 -16.86
N TYR A 511 -2.17 -9.74 -16.97
CA TYR A 511 -2.10 -8.28 -17.03
C TYR A 511 -2.78 -7.74 -18.29
N LEU A 512 -2.65 -8.42 -19.43
CA LEU A 512 -3.32 -8.05 -20.67
C LEU A 512 -4.84 -8.08 -20.51
N LYS A 513 -5.40 -9.20 -20.03
CA LYS A 513 -6.84 -9.31 -19.75
C LYS A 513 -7.34 -8.20 -18.83
N SER A 514 -6.62 -7.96 -17.73
CA SER A 514 -6.95 -6.89 -16.78
C SER A 514 -6.94 -5.50 -17.42
N ALA A 515 -5.97 -5.23 -18.29
CA ALA A 515 -5.86 -3.97 -19.01
C ALA A 515 -6.98 -3.77 -20.04
N GLU A 516 -7.37 -4.84 -20.75
CA GLU A 516 -8.46 -4.86 -21.73
C GLU A 516 -9.82 -4.66 -21.06
N ASP A 517 -10.03 -5.27 -19.89
CA ASP A 517 -11.20 -5.06 -19.01
C ASP A 517 -11.21 -3.68 -18.32
N GLY A 518 -10.26 -2.82 -18.69
CA GLY A 518 -10.27 -1.40 -18.35
C GLY A 518 -9.57 -1.02 -17.04
N ASP A 519 -9.00 -1.97 -16.29
CA ASP A 519 -8.31 -1.69 -15.02
C ASP A 519 -7.06 -0.84 -15.24
N CYS A 520 -6.95 0.26 -14.50
CA CYS A 520 -5.78 1.13 -14.58
C CYS A 520 -4.53 0.45 -14.01
N CYS A 521 -4.67 -0.44 -13.03
CA CYS A 521 -3.52 -1.17 -12.48
C CYS A 521 -3.03 -2.20 -13.50
N GLY A 522 -3.92 -2.97 -14.13
CA GLY A 522 -3.63 -3.86 -15.25
C GLY A 522 -2.93 -3.13 -16.41
N LYS A 523 -3.46 -1.98 -16.85
CA LYS A 523 -2.82 -1.14 -17.89
C LYS A 523 -1.41 -0.70 -17.49
N ASN A 524 -1.19 -0.32 -16.24
CA ASN A 524 0.13 0.04 -15.73
C ASN A 524 1.08 -1.16 -15.68
N SER A 525 0.63 -2.31 -15.17
CA SER A 525 1.40 -3.55 -15.12
C SER A 525 1.81 -4.00 -16.52
N LEU A 526 0.89 -3.94 -17.49
CA LEU A 526 1.16 -4.25 -18.88
C LEU A 526 2.15 -3.26 -19.51
N GLY A 527 2.04 -1.97 -19.21
CA GLY A 527 3.04 -0.97 -19.60
C GLY A 527 4.43 -1.28 -19.04
N HIS A 528 4.52 -1.78 -17.80
CA HIS A 528 5.78 -2.26 -17.23
C HIS A 528 6.31 -3.51 -17.93
N CYS A 529 5.45 -4.46 -18.28
CA CYS A 529 5.84 -5.64 -19.05
C CYS A 529 6.51 -5.25 -20.36
N TYR A 530 5.91 -4.34 -21.13
CA TYR A 530 6.52 -3.84 -22.36
C TYR A 530 7.80 -3.02 -22.11
N ARG A 531 7.85 -2.19 -21.06
CA ARG A 531 9.03 -1.38 -20.74
C ARG A 531 10.26 -2.22 -20.41
N TYR A 532 10.08 -3.33 -19.70
CA TYR A 532 11.18 -4.15 -19.19
C TYR A 532 11.33 -5.49 -19.91
N GLY A 533 10.38 -5.88 -20.76
CA GLY A 533 10.39 -7.16 -21.46
C GLY A 533 9.96 -8.34 -20.59
N ILE A 534 8.98 -8.17 -19.70
CA ILE A 534 8.51 -9.21 -18.78
C ILE A 534 7.42 -10.02 -19.49
N GLY A 535 7.73 -11.27 -19.86
CA GLY A 535 6.80 -12.15 -20.58
C GLY A 535 6.47 -11.73 -22.02
N THR A 536 7.11 -10.67 -22.53
CA THR A 536 6.98 -10.13 -23.89
C THR A 536 8.29 -9.49 -24.33
N ALA A 537 8.46 -9.26 -25.64
CA ALA A 537 9.54 -8.43 -26.13
C ALA A 537 9.43 -6.99 -25.58
N LYS A 538 10.59 -6.38 -25.30
CA LYS A 538 10.68 -5.00 -24.82
C LYS A 538 10.24 -4.03 -25.91
N ASP A 539 9.29 -3.17 -25.59
CA ASP A 539 8.69 -2.20 -26.51
C ASP A 539 8.33 -0.93 -25.73
N LYS A 540 9.18 0.10 -25.83
CA LYS A 540 8.98 1.34 -25.08
C LYS A 540 7.78 2.15 -25.60
N GLU A 541 7.46 2.05 -26.89
CA GLU A 541 6.34 2.77 -27.50
C GLU A 541 5.01 2.17 -27.07
N LYS A 542 4.87 0.84 -27.09
CA LYS A 542 3.68 0.17 -26.51
C LYS A 542 3.58 0.44 -25.02
N ALA A 543 4.69 0.45 -24.28
CA ALA A 543 4.67 0.83 -22.87
C ALA A 543 4.08 2.23 -22.67
N PHE A 544 4.52 3.21 -23.47
CA PHE A 544 3.99 4.57 -23.45
C PHE A 544 2.50 4.62 -23.78
N GLN A 545 2.04 3.91 -24.82
CA GLN A 545 0.62 3.84 -25.19
C GLN A 545 -0.25 3.28 -24.05
N TRP A 546 0.21 2.24 -23.35
CA TRP A 546 -0.54 1.67 -22.22
C TRP A 546 -0.54 2.57 -20.99
N PHE A 547 0.57 3.26 -20.69
CA PHE A 547 0.60 4.28 -19.64
C PHE A 547 -0.34 5.45 -19.97
N MET A 548 -0.43 5.85 -21.24
CA MET A 548 -1.36 6.88 -21.71
C MET A 548 -2.82 6.44 -21.52
N LYS A 549 -3.19 5.24 -21.98
CA LYS A 549 -4.53 4.66 -21.77
C LYS A 549 -4.91 4.53 -20.29
N SER A 550 -3.92 4.34 -19.41
CA SER A 550 -4.11 4.32 -17.95
C SER A 550 -4.39 5.72 -17.38
N ALA A 551 -3.70 6.74 -17.91
CA ALA A 551 -3.80 8.13 -17.46
C ALA A 551 -5.06 8.87 -17.97
N GLU A 552 -5.60 8.48 -19.13
CA GLU A 552 -6.70 9.20 -19.82
C GLU A 552 -8.09 8.55 -19.68
N GLY A 553 -8.20 7.40 -19.01
CA GLY A 553 -9.49 6.71 -18.84
C GLY A 553 -10.47 7.43 -17.89
N ARG A 554 -11.79 7.16 -18.05
CA ARG A 554 -12.85 7.70 -17.14
C ARG A 554 -12.63 7.37 -15.65
N ASN A 555 -11.86 6.31 -15.35
CA ASN A 555 -11.45 5.89 -14.01
C ASN A 555 -9.92 6.04 -13.78
N SER A 556 -9.27 7.02 -14.42
CA SER A 556 -7.82 7.21 -14.30
C SER A 556 -7.41 7.55 -12.86
N HIS A 557 -6.53 6.75 -12.26
CA HIS A 557 -5.91 7.05 -10.97
C HIS A 557 -4.61 7.87 -11.14
N GLY A 558 -4.23 8.60 -10.08
CA GLY A 558 -2.99 9.40 -10.05
C GLY A 558 -1.73 8.62 -10.45
N CYS A 559 -1.68 7.31 -10.18
CA CYS A 559 -0.55 6.47 -10.53
C CYS A 559 -0.31 6.36 -12.05
N GLY A 560 -1.37 6.27 -12.88
CA GLY A 560 -1.26 6.23 -14.35
C GLY A 560 -0.74 7.57 -14.89
N LYS A 561 -1.30 8.68 -14.40
CA LYS A 561 -0.85 10.05 -14.73
C LYS A 561 0.62 10.27 -14.35
N ASN A 562 1.04 9.79 -13.18
CA ASN A 562 2.43 9.86 -12.74
C ASN A 562 3.37 9.02 -13.63
N ARG A 563 2.99 7.79 -14.01
CA ARG A 563 3.79 6.98 -14.95
C ARG A 563 3.94 7.67 -16.30
N LEU A 564 2.90 8.33 -16.80
CA LEU A 564 2.96 9.10 -18.04
C LEU A 564 3.88 10.33 -17.89
N GLY A 565 3.82 11.03 -16.75
CA GLY A 565 4.77 12.10 -16.41
C GLY A 565 6.22 11.60 -16.43
N ASN A 566 6.49 10.42 -15.87
CA ASN A 566 7.81 9.78 -15.89
C ASN A 566 8.29 9.46 -17.31
N CYS A 567 7.36 9.06 -18.20
CA CYS A 567 7.69 8.81 -19.60
C CYS A 567 8.15 10.09 -20.31
N TYR A 568 7.46 11.21 -20.10
CA TYR A 568 7.87 12.50 -20.66
C TYR A 568 9.15 13.04 -20.02
N GLN A 569 9.38 12.83 -18.72
CA GLN A 569 10.59 13.30 -18.05
C GLN A 569 11.86 12.58 -18.54
N HIS A 570 11.77 11.29 -18.86
CA HIS A 570 12.93 10.47 -19.23
C HIS A 570 12.94 10.01 -20.70
N GLY A 571 11.96 10.43 -21.51
CA GLY A 571 11.88 10.04 -22.94
C GLY A 571 11.60 8.55 -23.15
N ILE A 572 10.64 7.98 -22.42
CA ILE A 572 10.31 6.55 -22.49
C ILE A 572 9.20 6.33 -23.52
N GLY A 573 9.57 5.85 -24.70
CA GLY A 573 8.61 5.61 -25.80
C GLY A 573 8.02 6.89 -26.40
N THR A 574 8.58 8.04 -26.03
CA THR A 574 8.19 9.37 -26.49
C THR A 574 9.39 10.31 -26.36
N ALA A 575 9.33 11.48 -26.99
CA ALA A 575 10.35 12.51 -26.82
C ALA A 575 10.32 13.09 -25.40
N LYS A 576 11.49 13.43 -24.87
CA LYS A 576 11.61 14.10 -23.56
C LYS A 576 10.89 15.44 -23.60
N GLY A 577 10.08 15.73 -22.59
CA GLY A 577 9.30 16.97 -22.50
C GLY A 577 8.99 17.34 -21.06
N GLU A 578 9.84 18.17 -20.44
CA GLU A 578 9.76 18.50 -19.02
C GLU A 578 8.48 19.27 -18.66
N GLY A 579 8.04 20.21 -19.51
CA GLY A 579 6.77 20.92 -19.32
C GLY A 579 5.55 19.97 -19.37
N LYS A 580 5.55 19.00 -20.30
CA LYS A 580 4.49 17.98 -20.36
C LYS A 580 4.54 17.04 -19.15
N ALA A 581 5.74 16.65 -18.71
CA ALA A 581 5.92 15.84 -17.51
C ALA A 581 5.35 16.53 -16.28
N PHE A 582 5.68 17.81 -16.08
CA PHE A 582 5.17 18.64 -15.00
C PHE A 582 3.64 18.72 -14.99
N GLN A 583 3.02 18.99 -16.15
CA GLN A 583 1.56 19.04 -16.27
C GLN A 583 0.88 17.73 -15.88
N TRP A 584 1.47 16.59 -16.26
CA TRP A 584 0.94 15.27 -15.87
C TRP A 584 1.16 14.96 -14.39
N TYR A 585 2.29 15.36 -13.80
CA TYR A 585 2.50 15.25 -12.36
C TYR A 585 1.53 16.14 -11.58
N LEU A 586 1.23 17.34 -12.05
CA LEU A 586 0.24 18.24 -11.43
C LEU A 586 -1.16 17.59 -11.42
N LYS A 587 -1.62 17.11 -12.59
CA LYS A 587 -2.89 16.38 -12.72
C LYS A 587 -2.94 15.07 -11.91
N SER A 588 -1.77 14.47 -11.63
CA SER A 588 -1.71 13.25 -10.83
C SER A 588 -2.02 13.49 -9.36
N VAL A 589 -1.79 14.70 -8.85
CA VAL A 589 -2.01 15.06 -7.44
C VAL A 589 -3.46 15.45 -7.15
N GLU A 590 -4.22 15.91 -8.16
CA GLU A 590 -5.65 16.23 -8.03
C GLU A 590 -6.50 15.02 -7.59
N ASP A 591 -6.11 13.80 -8.03
CA ASP A 591 -6.80 12.54 -7.73
C ASP A 591 -5.92 11.52 -6.95
N GLY A 592 -4.69 11.89 -6.57
CA GLY A 592 -3.61 10.95 -6.24
C GLY A 592 -3.14 10.87 -4.78
N SER A 593 -2.40 9.80 -4.49
CA SER A 593 -1.86 9.43 -3.19
C SER A 593 -0.57 10.20 -2.83
N CYS A 594 0.20 9.65 -1.90
CA CYS A 594 1.46 10.17 -1.40
C CYS A 594 2.62 10.16 -2.44
N CYS A 595 2.71 9.20 -3.35
CA CYS A 595 3.86 9.08 -4.28
C CYS A 595 3.82 10.11 -5.42
N GLU A 596 2.62 10.50 -5.85
CA GLU A 596 2.36 11.57 -6.81
C GLU A 596 2.88 12.92 -6.32
N LYS A 597 2.62 13.22 -5.04
CA LYS A 597 3.11 14.44 -4.38
C LYS A 597 4.64 14.49 -4.31
N SER A 598 5.32 13.35 -4.12
CA SER A 598 6.79 13.29 -4.13
C SER A 598 7.39 13.67 -5.48
N ASN A 599 6.88 13.14 -6.59
CA ASN A 599 7.42 13.47 -7.92
C ASN A 599 7.15 14.92 -8.32
N LEU A 600 5.99 15.47 -7.95
CA LEU A 600 5.71 16.90 -8.13
C LEU A 600 6.62 17.77 -7.26
N GLY A 601 6.84 17.38 -6.00
CA GLY A 601 7.78 18.05 -5.09
C GLY A 601 9.20 18.06 -5.65
N TYR A 602 9.65 16.94 -6.22
CA TYR A 602 10.93 16.84 -6.91
C TYR A 602 11.01 17.80 -8.11
N CYS A 603 9.93 17.96 -8.88
CA CYS A 603 9.92 18.93 -9.97
C CYS A 603 10.08 20.38 -9.48
N TYR A 604 9.41 20.74 -8.39
CA TYR A 604 9.56 22.07 -7.77
C TYR A 604 10.94 22.29 -7.16
N GLN A 605 11.52 21.28 -6.51
CA GLN A 605 12.86 21.37 -5.91
C GLN A 605 13.95 21.64 -6.95
N TYR A 606 13.83 21.04 -8.14
CA TYR A 606 14.86 21.13 -9.19
C TYR A 606 14.46 22.00 -10.40
N GLY A 607 13.26 22.60 -10.40
CA GLY A 607 12.78 23.42 -11.52
C GLY A 607 12.50 22.63 -12.81
N ILE A 608 12.02 21.39 -12.72
CA ILE A 608 11.76 20.54 -13.88
C ILE A 608 10.40 20.90 -14.48
N GLY A 609 10.40 21.57 -15.64
CA GLY A 609 9.18 22.01 -16.33
C GLY A 609 8.40 23.11 -15.61
N THR A 610 8.97 23.71 -14.56
CA THR A 610 8.44 24.81 -13.74
C THR A 610 9.61 25.63 -13.18
N THR A 611 9.34 26.81 -12.62
CA THR A 611 10.33 27.52 -11.80
C THR A 611 10.64 26.77 -10.51
N LYS A 612 11.89 26.83 -10.06
CA LYS A 612 12.35 26.25 -8.80
C LYS A 612 11.60 26.90 -7.62
N ASP A 613 11.06 26.09 -6.72
CA ASP A 613 10.29 26.51 -5.54
C ASP A 613 10.48 25.47 -4.41
N GLU A 614 11.47 25.71 -3.56
CA GLU A 614 11.85 24.77 -2.50
C GLU A 614 10.82 24.71 -1.37
N GLU A 615 10.14 25.81 -1.07
CA GLU A 615 9.10 25.86 -0.03
C GLU A 615 7.88 25.04 -0.44
N LYS A 616 7.43 25.18 -1.70
CA LYS A 616 6.33 24.37 -2.22
C LYS A 616 6.71 22.90 -2.35
N ALA A 617 7.96 22.59 -2.71
CA ALA A 617 8.49 21.23 -2.70
C ALA A 617 8.41 20.62 -1.29
N PHE A 618 8.87 21.35 -0.27
CA PHE A 618 8.82 20.94 1.13
C PHE A 618 7.39 20.64 1.60
N GLN A 619 6.43 21.52 1.30
CA GLN A 619 5.01 21.32 1.63
C GLN A 619 4.43 20.05 0.98
N LEU A 620 4.83 19.74 -0.25
CA LEU A 620 4.42 18.52 -0.95
C LEU A 620 5.06 17.27 -0.32
N PHE A 621 6.33 17.34 0.10
CA PHE A 621 7.01 16.25 0.80
C PHE A 621 6.41 15.96 2.18
N ILE A 622 6.00 16.97 2.94
CA ILE A 622 5.24 16.78 4.19
C ILE A 622 3.97 15.97 3.93
N LYS A 623 3.14 16.43 3.00
CA LYS A 623 1.88 15.76 2.61
C LYS A 623 2.10 14.37 2.00
N SER A 624 3.31 14.08 1.54
CA SER A 624 3.71 12.78 1.00
C SER A 624 4.21 11.83 2.08
N ALA A 625 4.90 12.34 3.10
CA ALA A 625 5.55 11.55 4.15
C ALA A 625 4.56 10.81 5.07
N GLU A 626 3.32 11.28 5.17
CA GLU A 626 2.24 10.61 5.91
C GLU A 626 1.94 9.20 5.38
N GLY A 627 2.17 8.95 4.08
CA GLY A 627 1.82 7.67 3.45
C GLY A 627 2.85 7.05 2.51
N SER A 628 3.95 7.75 2.15
CA SER A 628 4.96 7.24 1.20
C SER A 628 6.34 7.14 1.83
N SER A 629 7.05 6.07 1.49
CA SER A 629 8.48 5.92 1.77
C SER A 629 9.35 6.94 1.03
N CYS A 630 9.00 7.29 -0.20
CA CYS A 630 9.68 8.33 -0.98
C CYS A 630 9.49 9.70 -0.30
N GLY A 631 8.26 10.03 0.12
CA GLY A 631 7.97 11.26 0.84
C GLY A 631 8.76 11.39 2.13
N LYS A 632 8.83 10.32 2.93
CA LYS A 632 9.66 10.25 4.15
C LYS A 632 11.16 10.47 3.83
N SER A 633 11.64 9.91 2.72
CA SER A 633 13.04 10.08 2.29
C SER A 633 13.33 11.53 1.93
N TYR A 634 12.54 12.12 1.03
CA TYR A 634 12.71 13.51 0.60
C TYR A 634 12.55 14.50 1.74
N LEU A 635 11.58 14.28 2.65
CA LEU A 635 11.41 15.11 3.83
C LEU A 635 12.61 15.01 4.78
N GLY A 636 13.19 13.82 4.94
CA GLY A 636 14.44 13.62 5.68
C GLY A 636 15.60 14.43 5.08
N TYR A 637 15.73 14.44 3.75
CA TYR A 637 16.72 15.29 3.06
C TYR A 637 16.44 16.78 3.23
N CYS A 638 15.17 17.21 3.15
CA CYS A 638 14.82 18.62 3.35
C CYS A 638 15.27 19.13 4.72
N TYR A 639 15.01 18.37 5.78
CA TYR A 639 15.47 18.74 7.13
C TYR A 639 16.99 18.66 7.28
N LYS A 640 17.64 17.65 6.69
CA LYS A 640 19.10 17.49 6.75
C LYS A 640 19.85 18.63 6.07
N ASP A 641 19.38 19.03 4.89
CA ASP A 641 20.10 19.96 4.01
C ASP A 641 19.50 21.38 4.02
N GLY A 642 18.37 21.60 4.72
CA GLY A 642 17.71 22.91 4.85
C GLY A 642 16.95 23.34 3.58
N ILE A 643 16.35 22.40 2.84
CA ILE A 643 15.68 22.67 1.57
C ILE A 643 14.22 23.06 1.83
N GLY A 644 13.87 24.32 1.55
CA GLY A 644 12.51 24.84 1.79
C GLY A 644 12.11 24.94 3.26
N THR A 645 13.05 24.74 4.17
CA THR A 645 12.89 24.79 5.63
C THR A 645 14.23 25.07 6.30
N THR A 646 14.25 25.37 7.60
CA THR A 646 15.50 25.49 8.35
C THR A 646 16.12 24.11 8.59
N LYS A 647 17.46 24.02 8.50
CA LYS A 647 18.20 22.80 8.78
C LYS A 647 17.88 22.27 10.19
N ASP A 648 17.48 21.01 10.28
CA ASP A 648 17.09 20.33 11.51
C ASP A 648 17.52 18.85 11.45
N GLU A 649 18.75 18.59 11.89
CA GLU A 649 19.35 17.26 11.78
C GLU A 649 18.63 16.22 12.66
N GLU A 650 18.05 16.63 13.78
CA GLU A 650 17.30 15.75 14.68
C GLU A 650 15.99 15.27 14.04
N LYS A 651 15.22 16.18 13.44
CA LYS A 651 14.03 15.80 12.65
C LYS A 651 14.40 14.94 11.44
N ALA A 652 15.50 15.24 10.76
CA ALA A 652 15.99 14.41 9.65
C ALA A 652 16.26 12.98 10.11
N PHE A 653 16.98 12.82 11.22
CA PHE A 653 17.27 11.53 11.84
C PHE A 653 15.98 10.76 12.20
N GLN A 654 15.00 11.42 12.81
CA GLN A 654 13.73 10.79 13.15
C GLN A 654 12.98 10.25 11.93
N TRP A 655 12.98 10.98 10.80
CA TRP A 655 12.35 10.53 9.56
C TRP A 655 13.10 9.36 8.91
N PHE A 656 14.43 9.40 8.84
CA PHE A 656 15.21 8.26 8.36
C PHE A 656 15.04 7.03 9.25
N MET A 657 14.94 7.21 10.58
CA MET A 657 14.65 6.13 11.51
C MET A 657 13.27 5.51 11.27
N LYS A 658 12.23 6.32 11.09
CA LYS A 658 10.88 5.83 10.72
C LYS A 658 10.93 4.99 9.45
N LEU A 659 11.68 5.46 8.44
CA LEU A 659 11.82 4.77 7.16
C LEU A 659 12.59 3.45 7.28
N ALA A 660 13.70 3.43 8.02
CA ALA A 660 14.52 2.25 8.25
C ALA A 660 13.76 1.15 9.02
N LYS A 661 12.96 1.54 10.02
CA LYS A 661 12.10 0.63 10.80
C LYS A 661 11.01 -0.02 9.94
N SER A 662 10.58 0.63 8.86
CA SER A 662 9.67 0.03 7.87
C SER A 662 10.34 -1.00 6.95
N GLY A 663 11.62 -1.34 7.17
CA GLY A 663 12.34 -2.35 6.40
C GLY A 663 12.89 -1.86 5.06
N ILE A 664 12.83 -0.56 4.79
CA ILE A 664 13.19 0.02 3.49
C ILE A 664 14.69 0.31 3.44
N TRP A 665 15.37 -0.27 2.46
CA TRP A 665 16.84 -0.22 2.32
C TRP A 665 17.38 1.21 2.28
N SER A 666 16.74 2.15 1.57
CA SER A 666 17.21 3.54 1.47
C SER A 666 17.18 4.27 2.81
N GLY A 667 16.18 3.97 3.65
CA GLY A 667 16.12 4.48 5.01
C GLY A 667 17.18 3.85 5.91
N GLN A 668 17.44 2.55 5.74
CA GLN A 668 18.51 1.85 6.47
C GLN A 668 19.89 2.40 6.12
N ASP A 669 20.15 2.69 4.84
CA ASP A 669 21.39 3.34 4.40
C ASP A 669 21.53 4.75 4.96
N MET A 670 20.48 5.58 4.89
CA MET A 670 20.53 6.94 5.40
C MET A 670 20.64 6.99 6.92
N LEU A 671 19.99 6.08 7.64
CA LEU A 671 20.15 5.96 9.08
C LEU A 671 21.57 5.49 9.44
N GLY A 672 22.13 4.56 8.67
CA GLY A 672 23.54 4.18 8.78
C GLY A 672 24.47 5.38 8.57
N TYR A 673 24.20 6.20 7.56
CA TYR A 673 24.94 7.43 7.29
C TYR A 673 24.83 8.46 8.41
N CYS A 674 23.64 8.64 9.00
CA CYS A 674 23.45 9.52 10.14
C CYS A 674 24.26 9.07 11.36
N TYR A 675 24.24 7.77 11.70
CA TYR A 675 25.05 7.24 12.79
C TYR A 675 26.56 7.35 12.49
N TYR A 676 26.98 7.14 11.25
CA TYR A 676 28.38 7.23 10.86
C TYR A 676 28.94 8.65 11.00
N ASN A 677 28.14 9.66 10.67
CA ASN A 677 28.56 11.07 10.68
C ASN A 677 28.10 11.86 11.92
N GLY A 678 27.30 11.27 12.80
CA GLY A 678 26.71 11.96 13.95
C GLY A 678 25.66 13.02 13.58
N ILE A 679 24.87 12.77 12.52
CA ILE A 679 23.84 13.71 12.05
C ILE A 679 22.55 13.47 12.84
N GLY A 680 22.15 14.45 13.67
CA GLY A 680 20.95 14.37 14.51
C GLY A 680 21.00 13.29 15.59
N THR A 681 22.18 12.70 15.81
CA THR A 681 22.44 11.65 16.81
C THR A 681 23.93 11.64 17.15
N ILE A 682 24.30 10.97 18.24
CA ILE A 682 25.72 10.78 18.59
C ILE A 682 26.34 9.83 17.56
N LYS A 683 27.53 10.18 17.06
CA LYS A 683 28.31 9.34 16.14
C LYS A 683 28.51 7.93 16.74
N ASP A 684 28.06 6.92 16.02
CA ASP A 684 28.06 5.51 16.45
C ASP A 684 28.33 4.62 15.23
N GLU A 685 29.62 4.38 14.98
CA GLU A 685 30.10 3.63 13.81
C GLU A 685 29.68 2.14 13.86
N GLU A 686 29.42 1.60 15.05
CA GLU A 686 28.91 0.23 15.24
C GLU A 686 27.45 0.12 14.80
N LYS A 687 26.57 1.03 15.28
CA LYS A 687 25.18 1.09 14.81
C LYS A 687 25.09 1.39 13.32
N ALA A 688 25.96 2.27 12.80
CA ALA A 688 26.03 2.55 11.37
C ALA A 688 26.25 1.27 10.56
N SER A 689 27.24 0.47 10.95
CA SER A 689 27.60 -0.79 10.28
C SER A 689 26.47 -1.82 10.35
N GLN A 690 25.74 -1.90 11.47
CA GLN A 690 24.57 -2.78 11.60
C GLN A 690 23.44 -2.42 10.63
N TRP A 691 23.19 -1.13 10.40
CA TRP A 691 22.16 -0.67 9.47
C TRP A 691 22.59 -0.86 8.01
N TYR A 692 23.87 -0.62 7.67
CA TYR A 692 24.40 -0.97 6.35
C TYR A 692 24.30 -2.46 6.06
N LEU A 693 24.56 -3.33 7.06
CA LEU A 693 24.41 -4.79 6.93
C LEU A 693 22.96 -5.19 6.63
N LYS A 694 21.99 -4.57 7.31
CA LYS A 694 20.55 -4.80 7.06
C LYS A 694 20.15 -4.39 5.64
N SER A 695 20.67 -3.26 5.16
CA SER A 695 20.42 -2.78 3.79
C SER A 695 21.08 -3.67 2.72
N ALA A 696 22.32 -4.13 2.97
CA ALA A 696 23.09 -4.96 2.04
C ALA A 696 22.44 -6.33 1.73
N LYS A 697 21.58 -6.86 2.62
CA LYS A 697 20.77 -8.07 2.37
C LYS A 697 19.91 -7.97 1.10
N TRP A 698 19.61 -6.76 0.64
CA TRP A 698 18.82 -6.48 -0.56
C TRP A 698 19.66 -6.24 -1.83
N LYS A 699 20.93 -6.65 -1.85
CA LYS A 699 21.85 -6.59 -3.01
C LYS A 699 22.25 -5.17 -3.49
N ASN A 700 22.16 -4.13 -2.65
CA ASN A 700 22.57 -2.76 -3.00
C ASN A 700 24.11 -2.59 -3.07
N LYS A 701 24.61 -1.94 -4.14
CA LYS A 701 26.03 -1.62 -4.36
C LYS A 701 26.58 -0.60 -3.36
N PHE A 702 25.80 0.41 -2.97
CA PHE A 702 26.25 1.46 -2.04
C PHE A 702 26.46 0.92 -0.62
N SER A 703 25.48 0.16 -0.10
CA SER A 703 25.58 -0.49 1.20
C SER A 703 26.75 -1.48 1.27
N LYS A 704 27.05 -2.18 0.16
CA LYS A 704 28.21 -3.07 0.05
C LYS A 704 29.53 -2.32 0.20
N VAL A 705 29.68 -1.16 -0.45
CA VAL A 705 30.87 -0.30 -0.34
C VAL A 705 31.03 0.24 1.09
N SER A 706 29.94 0.69 1.73
CA SER A 706 29.98 1.15 3.12
C SER A 706 30.29 0.02 4.11
N LEU A 707 29.79 -1.20 3.85
CA LEU A 707 30.08 -2.38 4.66
C LEU A 707 31.53 -2.81 4.51
N GLU A 708 32.04 -2.80 3.28
CA GLU A 708 33.44 -3.08 2.94
C GLU A 708 34.38 -2.09 3.63
N TYR A 709 34.02 -0.80 3.67
CA TYR A 709 34.72 0.21 4.44
C TYR A 709 34.74 -0.09 5.95
N SER A 710 33.59 -0.48 6.54
CA SER A 710 33.53 -0.90 7.95
C SER A 710 34.38 -2.14 8.25
N TYR A 711 34.44 -3.11 7.33
CA TYR A 711 35.29 -4.30 7.43
C TYR A 711 36.78 -3.96 7.31
N ARG A 712 37.15 -3.08 6.36
CA ARG A 712 38.53 -2.62 6.15
C ARG A 712 39.08 -1.82 7.36
N ASN A 713 38.20 -1.20 8.15
CA ASN A 713 38.57 -0.32 9.27
C ASN A 713 38.35 -0.93 10.65
N GLU A 714 38.05 -2.23 10.75
CA GLU A 714 37.93 -2.97 12.02
C GLU A 714 36.87 -2.43 13.01
N ILE A 715 35.84 -1.76 12.51
CA ILE A 715 34.77 -1.15 13.32
C ILE A 715 33.81 -2.25 13.84
N GLY A 716 33.73 -2.45 15.16
CA GLY A 716 32.73 -3.34 15.81
C GLY A 716 33.06 -4.85 15.79
N ILE A 717 34.33 -5.24 15.64
CA ILE A 717 34.78 -6.64 15.47
C ILE A 717 34.35 -7.59 16.60
N SER A 718 34.24 -7.14 17.84
CA SER A 718 34.04 -8.05 18.99
C SER A 718 32.67 -8.73 19.05
N LYS A 719 31.62 -8.16 18.42
CA LYS A 719 30.26 -8.74 18.38
C LYS A 719 29.84 -9.27 17.02
N ILE A 720 30.46 -8.84 15.92
CA ILE A 720 30.19 -9.36 14.57
C ILE A 720 30.61 -10.84 14.46
N LYS A 721 31.73 -11.25 15.09
CA LYS A 721 32.11 -12.68 15.23
C LYS A 721 31.03 -13.49 15.96
N LYS A 722 30.36 -12.90 16.96
CA LYS A 722 29.32 -13.55 17.77
C LYS A 722 28.02 -13.80 16.97
N ASN A 723 27.70 -12.91 16.04
CA ASN A 723 26.56 -13.08 15.13
C ASN A 723 26.88 -13.97 13.91
N LYS A 724 28.14 -14.06 13.45
CA LYS A 724 28.54 -15.04 12.41
C LYS A 724 28.27 -16.48 12.86
N ASN A 725 28.59 -16.80 14.11
CA ASN A 725 28.36 -18.13 14.67
C ASN A 725 26.86 -18.42 14.95
N LYS A 726 26.07 -17.38 15.29
CA LYS A 726 24.62 -17.51 15.50
C LYS A 726 23.84 -17.65 14.19
N LEU A 727 24.25 -16.92 13.14
CA LEU A 727 23.69 -16.99 11.78
C LEU A 727 24.01 -18.32 11.07
N MET A 728 25.14 -18.97 11.39
CA MET A 728 25.45 -20.31 10.91
C MET A 728 24.63 -21.41 11.60
N GLN A 729 24.11 -21.16 12.82
CA GLN A 729 23.24 -22.12 13.53
C GLN A 729 21.78 -22.07 13.05
N ASP A 730 21.29 -20.90 12.61
CA ASP A 730 19.92 -20.74 12.08
C ASP A 730 19.77 -21.20 10.60
N ALA A 731 20.87 -21.62 9.96
CA ALA A 731 20.97 -21.97 8.54
C ALA A 731 20.54 -23.41 8.20
N LYS A 732 19.43 -23.89 8.78
CA LYS A 732 18.79 -25.17 8.36
C LYS A 732 17.61 -25.01 7.41
N ASN A 733 17.30 -23.79 6.94
CA ASN A 733 16.27 -23.57 5.92
C ASN A 733 16.86 -22.94 4.64
N ASN A 734 16.49 -23.53 3.50
CA ASN A 734 17.17 -23.64 2.20
C ASN A 734 17.50 -22.36 1.38
N ASP A 735 17.46 -21.15 1.93
CA ASP A 735 17.63 -19.94 1.10
C ASP A 735 19.07 -19.39 1.03
N PHE A 736 20.02 -19.94 1.81
CA PHE A 736 21.42 -19.47 1.77
C PHE A 736 22.33 -20.29 0.84
N GLU A 737 21.93 -21.50 0.44
CA GLU A 737 22.71 -22.35 -0.46
C GLU A 737 22.73 -21.79 -1.90
N VAL A 738 21.67 -21.10 -2.31
CA VAL A 738 21.59 -20.36 -3.59
C VAL A 738 22.51 -19.13 -3.59
N ALA A 739 22.75 -18.51 -2.43
CA ALA A 739 23.66 -17.38 -2.33
C ALA A 739 25.13 -17.81 -2.46
N VAL A 740 25.51 -18.96 -1.87
CA VAL A 740 26.86 -19.53 -2.00
C VAL A 740 27.11 -20.12 -3.39
N LYS A 741 26.09 -20.72 -4.04
CA LYS A 741 26.20 -21.18 -5.44
C LYS A 741 26.42 -20.03 -6.42
N TYR A 742 25.94 -18.82 -6.10
CA TYR A 742 26.19 -17.61 -6.89
C TYR A 742 27.58 -16.99 -6.68
N PHE A 743 28.27 -17.32 -5.58
CA PHE A 743 29.67 -16.89 -5.39
C PHE A 743 30.65 -17.64 -6.31
N ASN A 744 30.27 -18.81 -6.84
CA ASN A 744 31.14 -19.66 -7.66
C ASN A 744 30.82 -19.66 -9.17
N ASN A 745 29.85 -18.87 -9.66
CA ASN A 745 29.36 -18.98 -11.05
C ASN A 745 29.55 -17.72 -11.94
N CYS A 746 30.54 -16.86 -11.66
CA CYS A 746 30.97 -15.84 -12.60
C CYS A 746 32.26 -16.26 -13.31
N HIS A 747 32.12 -16.96 -14.44
CA HIS A 747 33.14 -17.06 -15.49
C HIS A 747 32.53 -16.54 -16.80
N PHE A 748 32.97 -15.37 -17.26
CA PHE A 748 32.57 -14.82 -18.56
C PHE A 748 33.61 -15.18 -19.63
N CYS A 749 33.14 -15.72 -20.76
CA CYS A 749 33.91 -15.84 -21.99
C CYS A 749 34.12 -14.44 -22.61
N CYS A 750 35.36 -14.14 -22.97
CA CYS A 750 35.88 -12.77 -23.16
C CYS A 750 35.35 -12.01 -24.38
N ILE A 751 34.47 -12.59 -25.22
CA ILE A 751 34.13 -11.98 -26.52
C ILE A 751 32.62 -11.69 -26.74
N CYS A 752 31.66 -12.34 -26.05
CA CYS A 752 30.22 -12.04 -26.33
C CYS A 752 29.21 -12.09 -25.18
N TRP A 753 29.62 -12.27 -23.92
CA TRP A 753 28.81 -11.93 -22.72
C TRP A 753 27.29 -12.27 -22.75
N LYS A 754 26.90 -13.58 -22.76
CA LYS A 754 25.71 -14.13 -22.03
C LYS A 754 25.59 -15.67 -22.07
N GLU A 755 24.86 -16.22 -21.08
CA GLU A 755 24.72 -17.66 -20.74
C GLU A 755 23.87 -18.47 -21.75
N ASN A 756 24.44 -19.59 -22.23
CA ASN A 756 23.81 -20.80 -22.81
C ASN A 756 22.65 -20.65 -23.83
N VAL A 757 22.93 -20.21 -25.06
CA VAL A 757 22.64 -20.89 -26.37
C VAL A 757 23.38 -20.10 -27.46
N CYS A 758 24.37 -20.68 -28.14
CA CYS A 758 25.00 -20.07 -29.31
C CYS A 758 24.00 -20.04 -30.49
N ASN A 759 23.79 -18.87 -31.09
CA ASN A 759 22.94 -18.73 -32.29
C ASN A 759 23.71 -19.26 -33.53
N GLU A 760 23.04 -19.95 -34.45
CA GLU A 760 23.65 -20.61 -35.64
C GLU A 760 24.49 -19.66 -36.52
N ILE A 761 24.27 -18.35 -36.41
CA ILE A 761 25.05 -17.32 -37.10
C ILE A 761 26.48 -17.20 -36.51
N CYS A 762 26.67 -17.34 -35.20
CA CYS A 762 28.01 -17.27 -34.58
C CYS A 762 28.90 -18.47 -34.95
N ILE A 763 28.32 -19.66 -35.08
CA ILE A 763 29.05 -20.88 -35.49
C ILE A 763 29.45 -20.81 -36.98
N LYS A 764 28.69 -20.07 -37.79
CA LYS A 764 28.89 -19.98 -39.25
C LYS A 764 29.96 -18.95 -39.67
N PHE A 765 30.24 -17.95 -38.83
CA PHE A 765 31.16 -16.85 -39.19
C PHE A 765 32.48 -16.80 -38.39
N TYR A 766 32.62 -17.53 -37.28
CA TYR A 766 33.78 -17.42 -36.38
C TYR A 766 34.38 -18.78 -36.00
N GLN A 767 34.87 -19.55 -36.98
CA GLN A 767 35.34 -20.92 -36.76
C GLN A 767 36.79 -21.09 -36.29
N ASN A 768 37.60 -20.04 -36.11
CA ASN A 768 39.00 -20.23 -35.68
C ASN A 768 39.40 -19.28 -34.53
N PHE A 769 39.30 -19.78 -33.31
CA PHE A 769 39.89 -19.15 -32.12
C PHE A 769 41.41 -19.30 -32.18
N GLY A 770 42.08 -18.22 -32.54
CA GLY A 770 43.53 -18.15 -32.51
C GLY A 770 44.08 -16.82 -33.01
N ILE A 771 43.45 -16.20 -33.99
CA ILE A 771 44.08 -15.13 -34.79
C ILE A 771 43.41 -13.77 -34.56
N CYS A 772 44.22 -12.72 -34.31
CA CYS A 772 43.76 -11.34 -34.29
C CYS A 772 43.29 -10.87 -35.69
N HIS A 773 42.12 -10.25 -35.79
CA HIS A 773 41.51 -9.83 -37.06
C HIS A 773 42.33 -8.78 -37.85
N ASP A 774 43.15 -7.95 -37.18
CA ASP A 774 43.98 -6.96 -37.88
C ASP A 774 45.35 -7.49 -38.36
N CYS A 775 45.90 -8.55 -37.76
CA CYS A 775 47.29 -8.96 -38.02
C CYS A 775 47.56 -10.47 -38.17
N GLY A 776 46.56 -11.34 -38.06
CA GLY A 776 46.69 -12.69 -38.62
C GLY A 776 47.41 -13.76 -37.77
N ASN A 777 47.94 -13.47 -36.57
CA ASN A 777 48.75 -14.45 -35.81
C ASN A 777 48.12 -15.02 -34.52
N LEU A 778 48.52 -16.27 -34.20
CA LEU A 778 48.11 -17.10 -33.06
C LEU A 778 48.82 -16.76 -31.75
N ASN A 779 48.14 -16.62 -30.59
CA ASN A 779 48.87 -16.50 -29.31
C ASN A 779 48.11 -16.80 -27.99
N ILE A 780 48.84 -17.42 -27.05
CA ILE A 780 48.50 -17.73 -25.65
C ILE A 780 49.54 -17.02 -24.76
N TYR A 781 49.08 -16.15 -23.85
CA TYR A 781 49.82 -15.49 -22.76
C TYR A 781 51.25 -14.97 -23.02
N LYS A 782 51.38 -13.79 -23.65
CA LYS A 782 52.36 -12.75 -23.20
C LYS A 782 52.29 -11.38 -23.87
N ASN A 783 51.60 -11.18 -24.99
CA ASN A 783 51.57 -9.87 -25.66
C ASN A 783 50.15 -9.47 -26.05
N ILE A 784 49.48 -8.73 -25.15
CA ILE A 784 48.24 -8.01 -25.46
C ILE A 784 48.60 -6.86 -26.42
N CYS A 785 47.87 -6.72 -27.54
CA CYS A 785 48.16 -5.63 -28.48
C CYS A 785 47.99 -4.26 -27.80
N LEU A 786 48.73 -3.24 -28.26
CA LEU A 786 48.77 -1.91 -27.64
C LEU A 786 47.36 -1.34 -27.38
N ASN A 787 46.41 -1.57 -28.29
CA ASN A 787 45.01 -1.14 -28.14
C ASN A 787 44.25 -1.91 -27.05
N CYS A 788 44.47 -3.21 -26.89
CA CYS A 788 43.85 -4.00 -25.83
C CYS A 788 44.50 -3.72 -24.46
N LYS A 789 45.80 -3.41 -24.43
CA LYS A 789 46.55 -2.99 -23.22
C LYS A 789 46.06 -1.61 -22.76
N LEU A 790 45.79 -0.69 -23.69
CA LEU A 790 45.16 0.62 -23.43
C LEU A 790 43.72 0.51 -22.90
N ILE A 791 42.94 -0.46 -23.39
CA ILE A 791 41.58 -0.72 -22.88
C ILE A 791 41.61 -1.24 -21.44
N GLU A 792 42.55 -2.13 -21.11
CA GLU A 792 42.77 -2.64 -19.75
C GLU A 792 43.24 -1.52 -18.79
N ILE A 793 44.13 -0.64 -19.25
CA ILE A 793 44.57 0.56 -18.53
C ILE A 793 43.42 1.55 -18.30
N SER A 794 42.50 1.71 -19.27
CA SER A 794 41.28 2.53 -19.10
C SER A 794 40.29 1.94 -18.08
N TYR A 795 40.38 0.63 -17.84
CA TYR A 795 39.65 -0.05 -16.78
C TYR A 795 40.34 0.17 -15.43
N LEU A 796 41.68 0.08 -15.35
CA LEU A 796 42.49 0.38 -14.15
C LEU A 796 42.40 1.87 -13.72
N SER A 797 42.09 2.79 -14.63
CA SER A 797 41.86 4.21 -14.31
C SER A 797 40.58 4.48 -13.51
N LYS A 798 39.69 3.49 -13.38
CA LYS A 798 38.51 3.54 -12.48
C LYS A 798 38.81 2.99 -11.08
N TRP A 799 40.02 2.48 -10.86
CA TRP A 799 40.46 1.89 -9.60
C TRP A 799 41.36 2.91 -8.90
N THR A 800 41.05 3.21 -7.65
CA THR A 800 41.88 4.10 -6.85
C THR A 800 42.09 3.50 -5.46
N SER A 801 43.34 3.29 -5.06
CA SER A 801 43.72 3.18 -3.64
C SER A 801 43.37 4.45 -2.83
N SER A 802 42.80 5.45 -3.51
CA SER A 802 42.58 6.83 -3.06
C SER A 802 43.90 7.61 -2.87
N ASN A 803 45.02 7.01 -3.28
CA ASN A 803 46.34 7.61 -3.35
C ASN A 803 46.83 7.52 -4.81
N TYR A 804 46.79 8.67 -5.49
CA TYR A 804 47.11 8.79 -6.90
C TYR A 804 48.54 8.29 -7.23
N GLU A 805 49.50 8.48 -6.32
CA GLU A 805 50.90 8.10 -6.55
C GLU A 805 51.13 6.59 -6.36
N VAL A 806 50.46 5.94 -5.41
CA VAL A 806 50.50 4.47 -5.27
C VAL A 806 49.86 3.81 -6.50
N ASP A 807 48.74 4.36 -6.97
CA ASP A 807 48.08 3.88 -8.19
C ASP A 807 48.98 4.09 -9.43
N LYS A 808 49.77 5.17 -9.45
CA LYS A 808 50.73 5.47 -10.52
C LYS A 808 51.93 4.52 -10.50
N ILE A 809 52.52 4.20 -9.34
CA ILE A 809 53.66 3.28 -9.21
C ILE A 809 53.27 1.85 -9.63
N ILE A 810 52.12 1.35 -9.15
CA ILE A 810 51.60 0.04 -9.55
C ILE A 810 51.42 0.01 -11.08
N ARG A 811 50.82 1.07 -11.67
CA ARG A 811 50.68 1.19 -13.12
C ARG A 811 52.02 1.22 -13.84
N MET A 812 53.00 1.99 -13.36
CA MET A 812 54.31 2.08 -14.00
C MET A 812 55.02 0.72 -14.04
N SER A 813 55.06 -0.01 -12.92
CA SER A 813 55.69 -1.34 -12.86
C SER A 813 54.97 -2.40 -13.71
N GLN A 814 53.65 -2.27 -13.91
CA GLN A 814 52.88 -3.16 -14.77
C GLN A 814 52.96 -2.81 -16.27
N LEU A 815 53.41 -1.58 -16.58
CA LEU A 815 53.59 -1.10 -17.96
C LEU A 815 55.01 -1.29 -18.48
N ASP A 816 55.97 -1.53 -17.59
CA ASP A 816 57.35 -1.82 -17.95
C ASP A 816 57.44 -3.21 -18.59
N GLU A 817 57.69 -3.24 -19.90
CA GLU A 817 57.79 -4.48 -20.67
C GLU A 817 59.10 -5.24 -20.40
N SER A 818 60.06 -4.62 -19.73
CA SER A 818 61.34 -5.21 -19.34
C SER A 818 61.35 -5.76 -17.91
N ALA A 819 60.36 -5.42 -17.08
CA ALA A 819 60.28 -5.87 -15.69
C ALA A 819 60.01 -7.38 -15.59
N LYS A 820 60.79 -8.07 -14.75
CA LYS A 820 60.58 -9.49 -14.42
C LYS A 820 59.38 -9.64 -13.49
N GLU A 821 58.78 -10.83 -13.45
CA GLU A 821 57.48 -11.05 -12.75
C GLU A 821 57.51 -10.66 -11.26
N TRP A 822 58.66 -10.80 -10.59
CA TRP A 822 58.88 -10.43 -9.19
C TRP A 822 59.20 -8.94 -8.97
N GLU A 823 59.46 -8.19 -10.04
CA GLU A 823 59.69 -6.73 -10.04
C GLU A 823 58.37 -5.95 -10.26
N ILE A 824 57.31 -6.63 -10.68
CA ILE A 824 55.99 -6.04 -10.95
C ILE A 824 55.22 -5.87 -9.65
N TRP A 825 54.88 -4.62 -9.30
CA TRP A 825 54.04 -4.33 -8.13
C TRP A 825 52.58 -4.63 -8.45
N ARG A 826 51.90 -5.31 -7.52
CA ARG A 826 50.52 -5.77 -7.72
C ARG A 826 49.64 -5.42 -6.54
N TRP A 827 48.40 -5.09 -6.88
CA TRP A 827 47.33 -5.11 -5.90
C TRP A 827 46.85 -6.55 -5.75
N ILE A 828 46.90 -7.08 -4.53
CA ILE A 828 46.42 -8.42 -4.20
C ILE A 828 45.25 -8.25 -3.24
N ASP A 829 44.09 -8.75 -3.64
CA ASP A 829 42.91 -8.68 -2.78
C ASP A 829 43.09 -9.57 -1.53
N TYR A 830 42.60 -9.07 -0.40
CA TYR A 830 42.84 -9.73 0.89
C TYR A 830 42.27 -11.14 0.97
N ASP A 831 41.22 -11.44 0.19
CA ASP A 831 40.59 -12.75 0.10
C ASP A 831 41.47 -13.80 -0.62
N LYS A 832 42.59 -13.37 -1.22
CA LYS A 832 43.61 -14.25 -1.80
C LYS A 832 44.61 -14.78 -0.79
N PHE A 833 44.50 -14.36 0.47
CA PHE A 833 45.34 -14.85 1.57
C PHE A 833 44.55 -15.75 2.52
N LYS A 834 45.10 -16.92 2.85
CA LYS A 834 44.60 -17.82 3.89
C LYS A 834 45.62 -18.02 5.00
N ASP A 835 45.18 -18.63 6.09
CA ASP A 835 46.03 -19.01 7.23
C ASP A 835 46.85 -17.83 7.78
N ILE A 836 46.19 -16.67 7.90
CA ILE A 836 46.82 -15.41 8.32
C ILE A 836 47.13 -15.45 9.83
N GLU A 837 48.41 -15.46 10.16
CA GLU A 837 48.93 -15.60 11.51
C GLU A 837 49.72 -14.35 11.93
N TYR A 838 49.54 -13.91 13.16
CA TYR A 838 50.31 -12.79 13.70
C TYR A 838 51.71 -13.24 14.11
N LEU A 839 52.75 -12.55 13.64
CA LEU A 839 54.13 -12.88 13.98
C LEU A 839 54.71 -11.97 15.06
N ALA A 840 54.72 -10.66 14.82
CA ALA A 840 55.39 -9.71 15.71
C ALA A 840 54.87 -8.28 15.54
N LYS A 841 55.13 -7.43 16.55
CA LYS A 841 54.88 -5.99 16.50
C LYS A 841 56.18 -5.26 16.80
N GLY A 842 56.65 -4.49 15.82
CA GLY A 842 57.83 -3.63 15.94
C GLY A 842 57.45 -2.15 16.06
N GLY A 843 58.46 -1.27 16.04
CA GLY A 843 58.29 0.19 16.13
C GLY A 843 57.34 0.77 15.08
N PHE A 844 57.33 0.22 13.85
CA PHE A 844 56.63 0.76 12.69
C PHE A 844 55.40 -0.02 12.22
N GLY A 845 54.98 -1.09 12.90
CA GLY A 845 53.81 -1.85 12.47
C GLY A 845 53.68 -3.25 13.05
N SER A 846 52.63 -3.96 12.66
CA SER A 846 52.47 -5.40 12.91
C SER A 846 52.80 -6.19 11.65
N VAL A 847 53.55 -7.28 11.85
CA VAL A 847 53.91 -8.22 10.80
C VAL A 847 53.12 -9.50 11.01
N TRP A 848 52.56 -9.99 9.93
CA TRP A 848 51.73 -11.19 9.86
C TRP A 848 52.31 -12.11 8.79
N LYS A 849 52.07 -13.40 8.95
CA LYS A 849 52.32 -14.44 7.97
C LYS A 849 51.01 -14.80 7.30
N ALA A 850 51.01 -15.14 6.02
CA ALA A 850 49.84 -15.67 5.32
C ALA A 850 50.28 -16.61 4.18
N GLU A 851 49.35 -17.40 3.66
CA GLU A 851 49.53 -18.16 2.42
C GLU A 851 48.75 -17.50 1.28
N TRP A 852 49.42 -17.23 0.16
CA TRP A 852 48.80 -16.68 -1.05
C TRP A 852 48.25 -17.81 -1.93
N ILE A 853 46.93 -17.86 -2.09
CA ILE A 853 46.18 -18.99 -2.65
C ILE A 853 46.37 -19.12 -4.17
N ASP A 854 46.49 -18.01 -4.89
CA ASP A 854 46.60 -17.95 -6.35
C ASP A 854 47.88 -17.25 -6.82
N MET A 855 49.00 -17.50 -6.10
CA MET A 855 50.31 -16.98 -6.49
C MET A 855 50.67 -17.42 -7.93
N PRO A 856 51.12 -16.50 -8.80
CA PRO A 856 51.53 -16.85 -10.16
C PRO A 856 52.60 -17.94 -10.18
N GLU A 857 52.48 -18.89 -11.12
CA GLU A 857 53.32 -20.10 -11.18
C GLU A 857 54.82 -19.77 -11.23
N LYS A 858 55.22 -18.72 -11.96
CA LYS A 858 56.62 -18.23 -12.01
C LYS A 858 57.14 -17.66 -10.69
N LEU A 859 56.27 -17.02 -9.90
CA LEU A 859 56.63 -16.52 -8.56
C LEU A 859 56.75 -17.68 -7.57
N PHE A 860 55.85 -18.66 -7.68
CA PHE A 860 55.91 -19.87 -6.87
C PHE A 860 57.14 -20.72 -7.20
N GLU A 861 57.48 -20.90 -8.47
CA GLU A 861 58.72 -21.58 -8.90
C GLU A 861 59.97 -20.89 -8.38
N PHE A 862 59.98 -19.54 -8.35
CA PHE A 862 61.13 -18.78 -7.88
C PHE A 862 61.31 -18.82 -6.36
N TYR A 863 60.23 -18.59 -5.60
CA TYR A 863 60.30 -18.56 -4.13
C TYR A 863 60.12 -19.93 -3.47
N ASN A 864 59.70 -20.94 -4.25
CA ASN A 864 59.39 -22.31 -3.83
C ASN A 864 58.46 -22.38 -2.61
N SER A 865 57.63 -21.34 -2.43
CA SER A 865 56.76 -21.12 -1.29
C SER A 865 55.70 -20.10 -1.64
N ASN A 866 54.46 -20.35 -1.21
CA ASN A 866 53.37 -19.40 -1.29
C ASN A 866 53.18 -18.60 0.01
N GLN A 867 54.09 -18.76 0.99
CA GLN A 867 54.03 -18.02 2.25
C GLN A 867 54.54 -16.60 2.05
N VAL A 868 53.73 -15.63 2.48
CA VAL A 868 54.01 -14.20 2.37
C VAL A 868 53.96 -13.53 3.73
N ALA A 869 54.74 -12.47 3.90
CA ALA A 869 54.68 -11.60 5.06
C ALA A 869 53.81 -10.38 4.76
N LEU A 870 52.72 -10.19 5.52
CA LEU A 870 51.88 -9.00 5.45
C LEU A 870 52.34 -8.00 6.51
N LYS A 871 52.74 -6.79 6.09
CA LYS A 871 53.17 -5.73 7.01
C LYS A 871 52.09 -4.64 7.09
N LYS A 872 51.47 -4.47 8.25
CA LYS A 872 50.55 -3.35 8.54
C LYS A 872 51.32 -2.24 9.23
N LEU A 873 51.58 -1.14 8.52
CA LEU A 873 52.29 0.02 9.07
C LEU A 873 51.45 0.74 10.15
N LYS A 874 52.09 1.20 11.22
CA LYS A 874 51.48 2.01 12.28
C LYS A 874 51.02 3.35 11.68
N ASN A 875 49.79 3.76 11.97
CA ASN A 875 49.16 5.01 11.50
C ASN A 875 48.88 5.13 9.98
N SER A 876 48.64 4.02 9.27
CA SER A 876 48.31 4.05 7.83
C SER A 876 47.03 4.83 7.44
N GLN A 877 46.17 5.19 8.39
CA GLN A 877 44.98 6.03 8.15
C GLN A 877 45.22 7.54 8.33
N GLN A 878 46.41 7.97 8.75
CA GLN A 878 46.70 9.38 9.06
C GLN A 878 47.51 10.12 7.98
N ILE A 879 47.64 9.56 6.77
CA ILE A 879 48.24 10.25 5.60
C ILE A 879 47.40 11.45 5.12
N LYS A 880 46.16 11.63 5.63
CA LYS A 880 45.34 12.83 5.34
C LYS A 880 45.22 13.85 6.47
N VAL A 881 45.78 13.62 7.67
CA VAL A 881 45.55 14.51 8.84
C VAL A 881 46.81 14.91 9.63
N MET A 882 48.02 14.43 9.32
CA MET A 882 49.23 14.75 10.13
C MET A 882 50.05 15.97 9.70
N ASN A 883 49.43 17.02 9.17
CA ASN A 883 50.14 18.22 8.71
C ASN A 883 50.58 19.20 9.83
N LYS A 884 50.82 18.73 11.08
CA LYS A 884 51.13 19.62 12.22
C LYS A 884 52.18 19.17 13.26
N ASN A 885 52.82 18.01 13.16
CA ASN A 885 53.93 17.66 14.07
C ASN A 885 55.19 17.25 13.30
N GLN A 886 56.33 17.87 13.62
CA GLN A 886 57.65 17.58 13.04
C GLN A 886 58.10 16.15 13.36
N TYR A 887 58.58 15.44 12.33
CA TYR A 887 59.24 14.14 12.45
C TYR A 887 60.54 14.27 13.27
N THR A 888 60.85 13.28 14.11
CA THR A 888 62.15 13.21 14.80
C THR A 888 63.20 12.52 13.93
N GLN A 889 64.44 12.98 14.09
CA GLN A 889 65.61 12.75 13.22
C GLN A 889 66.08 11.28 13.04
N ALA A 890 65.41 10.28 13.61
CA ALA A 890 65.98 8.94 13.84
C ALA A 890 65.28 7.74 13.16
N SER A 891 64.23 7.93 12.35
CA SER A 891 63.57 6.79 11.68
C SER A 891 64.03 6.55 10.23
N ASP A 892 64.94 5.58 10.06
CA ASP A 892 65.18 4.73 8.86
C ASP A 892 65.83 5.26 7.57
N ILE A 893 66.67 6.29 7.64
CA ILE A 893 67.58 6.68 6.52
C ILE A 893 68.60 5.58 6.17
N TYR A 894 68.91 4.67 7.10
CA TYR A 894 69.81 3.52 6.84
C TYR A 894 69.30 2.60 5.73
N SER A 895 67.99 2.33 5.74
CA SER A 895 67.32 1.48 4.75
C SER A 895 67.41 2.09 3.34
N VAL A 896 67.40 3.42 3.22
CA VAL A 896 67.61 4.12 1.95
C VAL A 896 68.98 3.81 1.38
N GLY A 897 70.04 3.84 2.20
CA GLY A 897 71.38 3.46 1.77
C GLY A 897 71.49 1.99 1.33
N ILE A 898 70.78 1.07 2.00
CA ILE A 898 70.76 -0.35 1.63
C ILE A 898 70.06 -0.55 0.29
N ILE A 899 68.92 0.12 0.07
CA ILE A 899 68.20 0.09 -1.20
C ILE A 899 69.07 0.64 -2.34
N MET A 900 69.73 1.77 -2.10
CA MET A 900 70.70 2.34 -3.05
C MET A 900 71.81 1.33 -3.41
N TRP A 901 72.32 0.57 -2.44
CA TRP A 901 73.33 -0.47 -2.70
C TRP A 901 72.79 -1.67 -3.49
N VAL A 902 71.61 -2.19 -3.12
CA VAL A 902 70.95 -3.30 -3.85
C VAL A 902 70.78 -2.92 -5.31
N ILE A 903 70.40 -1.67 -5.58
CA ILE A 903 70.19 -1.20 -6.94
C ILE A 903 71.51 -0.99 -7.67
N SER A 904 72.54 -0.49 -6.98
CA SER A 904 73.88 -0.36 -7.58
C SER A 904 74.55 -1.70 -7.91
N THR A 905 74.13 -2.80 -7.28
CA THR A 905 74.79 -4.11 -7.40
C THR A 905 73.91 -5.21 -8.00
N GLY A 906 72.59 -5.07 -7.96
CA GLY A 906 71.62 -6.12 -8.30
C GLY A 906 71.61 -7.32 -7.33
N LYS A 907 72.34 -7.24 -6.21
CA LYS A 907 72.60 -8.37 -5.30
C LYS A 907 71.82 -8.27 -4.00
N ILE A 908 71.64 -9.42 -3.34
CA ILE A 908 71.03 -9.47 -2.01
C ILE A 908 72.07 -8.97 -0.99
N PRO A 909 71.73 -8.04 -0.08
CA PRO A 909 72.67 -7.56 0.94
C PRO A 909 73.12 -8.68 1.85
N PHE A 910 74.43 -8.86 1.99
CA PHE A 910 75.04 -9.91 2.82
C PHE A 910 74.70 -11.34 2.37
N GLU A 911 74.48 -11.57 1.07
CA GLU A 911 74.13 -12.87 0.49
C GLU A 911 75.09 -14.02 0.86
N GLU A 912 76.37 -13.70 1.14
CA GLU A 912 77.39 -14.67 1.53
C GLU A 912 77.42 -14.96 3.05
N GLU A 913 76.59 -14.29 3.85
CA GLU A 913 76.52 -14.39 5.31
C GLU A 913 75.23 -15.12 5.77
N LEU A 914 75.26 -15.73 6.95
CA LEU A 914 74.06 -16.31 7.56
C LEU A 914 73.20 -15.21 8.21
N TYR A 915 71.89 -15.17 7.90
CA TYR A 915 70.95 -14.19 8.46
C TYR A 915 70.55 -14.52 9.91
N ASP A 916 71.49 -14.34 10.82
CA ASP A 916 71.35 -14.65 12.25
C ASP A 916 71.49 -13.38 13.12
N PRO A 917 71.27 -13.48 14.45
CA PRO A 917 71.43 -12.35 15.36
C PRO A 917 72.87 -11.78 15.42
N GLU A 918 73.89 -12.56 15.06
CA GLU A 918 75.29 -12.10 15.07
C GLU A 918 75.54 -11.14 13.91
N LEU A 919 74.99 -11.43 12.73
CA LEU A 919 74.99 -10.50 11.60
C LEU A 919 74.25 -9.20 11.95
N ALA A 920 73.13 -9.27 12.67
CA ALA A 920 72.41 -8.08 13.12
C ALA A 920 73.25 -7.20 14.08
N ILE A 921 74.02 -7.81 14.98
CA ILE A 921 74.96 -7.11 15.87
C ILE A 921 76.14 -6.53 15.10
N ALA A 922 76.69 -7.27 14.13
CA ALA A 922 77.77 -6.79 13.25
C ALA A 922 77.31 -5.56 12.46
N ILE A 923 76.12 -5.59 11.87
CA ILE A 923 75.50 -4.46 11.16
C ILE A 923 75.30 -3.28 12.11
N PHE A 924 74.80 -3.51 13.32
CA PHE A 924 74.64 -2.47 14.33
C PHE A 924 75.98 -1.79 14.67
N ASN A 925 77.06 -2.57 14.74
CA ASN A 925 78.42 -2.09 15.03
C ASN A 925 79.17 -1.52 13.81
N GLY A 926 78.50 -1.40 12.66
CA GLY A 926 79.06 -0.73 11.48
C GLY A 926 79.51 -1.64 10.35
N TYR A 927 79.18 -2.93 10.37
CA TYR A 927 79.39 -3.80 9.23
C TYR A 927 78.49 -3.36 8.06
N ARG A 928 79.07 -3.20 6.86
CA ARG A 928 78.39 -2.70 5.65
C ARG A 928 78.80 -3.53 4.45
N SER A 929 77.89 -3.65 3.49
CA SER A 929 78.13 -4.35 2.22
C SER A 929 79.19 -3.62 1.38
N LYS A 930 80.05 -4.38 0.70
CA LYS A 930 81.14 -3.84 -0.13
C LYS A 930 80.56 -3.14 -1.36
N ILE A 931 80.96 -1.89 -1.61
CA ILE A 931 80.51 -1.11 -2.77
C ILE A 931 81.32 -1.53 -4.00
N ASN A 932 80.65 -1.79 -5.13
CA ASN A 932 81.29 -2.21 -6.37
C ASN A 932 82.12 -1.08 -7.02
N LYS A 933 83.22 -1.43 -7.71
CA LYS A 933 83.94 -0.49 -8.58
C LYS A 933 83.01 -0.07 -9.72
N GLY A 934 83.02 1.21 -10.08
CA GLY A 934 82.13 1.78 -11.09
C GLY A 934 80.82 2.40 -10.56
N THR A 935 80.53 2.36 -9.25
CA THR A 935 79.40 3.14 -8.71
C THR A 935 79.75 4.64 -8.67
N PRO A 936 78.87 5.55 -9.19
CA PRO A 936 79.14 6.98 -9.21
C PRO A 936 79.49 7.55 -7.83
N GLN A 937 80.57 8.33 -7.76
CA GLN A 937 81.12 8.78 -6.46
C GLN A 937 80.12 9.59 -5.62
N CYS A 938 79.33 10.48 -6.23
CA CYS A 938 78.28 11.22 -5.55
C CYS A 938 77.20 10.31 -4.94
N TYR A 939 76.90 9.18 -5.60
CA TYR A 939 75.95 8.17 -5.14
C TYR A 939 76.52 7.38 -3.95
N VAL A 940 77.80 7.01 -4.03
CA VAL A 940 78.55 6.35 -2.94
C VAL A 940 78.62 7.23 -1.69
N GLU A 941 78.82 8.54 -1.85
CA GLU A 941 78.89 9.48 -0.73
C GLU A 941 77.55 9.62 0.00
N LEU A 942 76.44 9.71 -0.73
CA LEU A 942 75.12 9.75 -0.12
C LEU A 942 74.80 8.41 0.58
N MET A 943 75.10 7.27 -0.05
CA MET A 943 74.96 5.95 0.58
C MET A 943 75.71 5.84 1.90
N LYS A 944 76.98 6.28 1.94
CA LYS A 944 77.80 6.26 3.16
C LYS A 944 77.23 7.18 4.25
N LYS A 945 76.73 8.35 3.88
CA LYS A 945 76.03 9.27 4.81
C LYS A 945 74.77 8.63 5.37
N CYS A 946 73.98 7.94 4.53
CA CYS A 946 72.79 7.21 4.97
C CYS A 946 73.14 6.03 5.90
N TRP A 947 74.30 5.41 5.70
CA TRP A 947 74.81 4.28 6.46
C TRP A 947 75.59 4.62 7.73
N HIS A 948 75.66 5.89 8.13
CA HIS A 948 76.45 6.30 9.28
C HIS A 948 76.06 5.54 10.57
N ASN A 949 77.04 5.15 11.39
CA ASN A 949 76.79 4.35 12.59
C ASN A 949 76.00 5.13 13.64
N ASN A 950 76.30 6.43 13.78
CA ASN A 950 75.52 7.35 14.60
C ASN A 950 74.28 7.80 13.82
N PRO A 951 73.04 7.46 14.25
CA PRO A 951 71.82 7.85 13.55
C PRO A 951 71.62 9.36 13.45
N SER A 952 72.15 10.13 14.41
CA SER A 952 72.03 11.60 14.43
C SER A 952 72.88 12.30 13.37
N GLU A 953 73.88 11.61 12.81
CA GLU A 953 74.76 12.12 11.75
C GLU A 953 74.27 11.71 10.35
N ARG A 954 73.19 10.94 10.27
CA ARG A 954 72.55 10.60 8.99
C ARG A 954 71.79 11.83 8.45
N PRO A 955 71.77 12.03 7.12
CA PRO A 955 71.11 13.18 6.50
C PRO A 955 69.60 13.10 6.72
N SER A 956 68.92 14.23 6.94
CA SER A 956 67.45 14.25 7.00
C SER A 956 66.84 13.86 5.65
N THR A 957 65.57 13.44 5.65
CA THR A 957 64.80 13.21 4.42
C THR A 957 64.83 14.44 3.52
N GLU A 958 64.59 15.64 4.05
CA GLU A 958 64.68 16.88 3.27
C GLU A 958 66.07 17.11 2.63
N THR A 959 67.15 16.70 3.30
CA THR A 959 68.51 16.76 2.73
C THR A 959 68.68 15.76 1.58
N ILE A 960 68.17 14.53 1.73
CA ILE A 960 68.21 13.50 0.69
C ILE A 960 67.39 13.94 -0.52
N TYR A 961 66.19 14.49 -0.28
CA TYR A 961 65.31 15.05 -1.30
C TYR A 961 66.03 16.11 -2.13
N GLY A 962 66.58 17.14 -1.47
CA GLY A 962 67.26 18.22 -2.18
C GLY A 962 68.51 17.76 -2.95
N ILE A 963 69.24 16.76 -2.45
CA ILE A 963 70.37 16.16 -3.18
C ILE A 963 69.87 15.40 -4.42
N SER A 964 68.81 14.60 -4.28
CA SER A 964 68.25 13.82 -5.39
C SER A 964 67.58 14.69 -6.47
N GLU A 965 66.86 15.74 -6.06
CA GLU A 965 66.25 16.73 -6.96
C GLU A 965 67.31 17.43 -7.79
N LYS A 966 68.41 17.84 -7.14
CA LYS A 966 69.55 18.46 -7.81
C LYS A 966 70.21 17.50 -8.81
N TRP A 967 70.33 16.21 -8.49
CA TRP A 967 70.83 15.23 -9.45
C TRP A 967 69.90 15.08 -10.65
N VAL A 968 68.59 15.01 -10.44
CA VAL A 968 67.58 14.91 -11.50
C VAL A 968 67.63 16.15 -12.40
N GLU A 969 67.68 17.36 -11.82
CA GLU A 969 67.81 18.60 -12.58
C GLU A 969 69.13 18.66 -13.37
N ASP A 970 70.25 18.32 -12.74
CA ASP A 970 71.58 18.29 -13.36
C ASP A 970 71.65 17.29 -14.52
N LEU A 971 70.98 16.15 -14.39
CA LEU A 971 70.96 15.07 -15.39
C LEU A 971 70.01 15.37 -16.57
N ILE A 972 68.89 16.05 -16.31
CA ILE A 972 67.88 16.36 -17.34
C ILE A 972 68.22 17.63 -18.10
N TYR A 973 68.70 18.68 -17.42
CA TYR A 973 68.75 20.02 -18.00
C TYR A 973 70.16 20.56 -18.27
N ASN A 974 71.24 20.02 -17.66
CA ASN A 974 72.56 20.66 -17.73
C ASN A 974 73.74 19.69 -17.96
N LYS A 975 74.19 19.54 -19.22
CA LYS A 975 75.21 18.56 -19.67
C LYS A 975 76.66 18.77 -19.18
N LYS A 976 76.96 19.72 -18.28
CA LYS A 976 78.35 20.05 -17.86
C LYS A 976 78.55 20.15 -16.34
N THR A 977 77.66 19.62 -15.53
CA THR A 977 77.81 19.64 -14.07
C THR A 977 78.71 18.50 -13.58
N GLU A 978 79.37 18.71 -12.44
CA GLU A 978 80.30 17.75 -11.83
C GLU A 978 79.63 16.41 -11.50
N ASN A 979 78.36 16.45 -11.04
CA ASN A 979 77.54 15.25 -10.81
C ASN A 979 77.32 14.46 -12.10
N ASN A 980 76.93 15.13 -13.20
CA ASN A 980 76.67 14.50 -14.50
C ASN A 980 77.94 13.81 -15.04
N LEU A 981 79.11 14.47 -14.91
CA LEU A 981 80.41 13.89 -15.24
C LEU A 981 80.78 12.68 -14.36
N MET A 982 80.40 12.65 -13.08
CA MET A 982 80.61 11.51 -12.19
C MET A 982 79.74 10.30 -12.56
N PHE A 983 78.48 10.52 -12.94
CA PHE A 983 77.60 9.45 -13.46
C PHE A 983 78.10 8.91 -14.82
N LEU A 984 78.54 9.79 -15.72
CA LEU A 984 79.08 9.40 -17.03
C LEU A 984 80.42 8.64 -16.95
N LYS A 985 81.33 9.03 -16.04
CA LYS A 985 82.61 8.33 -15.84
C LYS A 985 82.42 6.95 -15.21
N ALA A 986 81.47 6.82 -14.28
CA ALA A 986 81.08 5.54 -13.71
C ALA A 986 80.57 4.57 -14.78
N ASP A 987 79.76 5.04 -15.73
CA ASP A 987 79.32 4.25 -16.89
C ASP A 987 80.50 3.79 -17.77
N GLN A 988 81.54 4.62 -17.94
CA GLN A 988 82.75 4.24 -18.68
C GLN A 988 83.64 3.24 -17.93
N GLU A 989 83.80 3.39 -16.61
CA GLU A 989 84.58 2.44 -15.79
C GLU A 989 83.91 1.06 -15.68
N ILE A 990 82.57 0.99 -15.72
CA ILE A 990 81.83 -0.29 -15.78
C ILE A 990 82.04 -0.98 -17.14
N GLN A 991 82.17 -0.23 -18.24
CA GLN A 991 82.45 -0.77 -19.58
C GLN A 991 83.86 -1.38 -19.71
N ASP A 992 84.86 -0.84 -19.01
CA ASP A 992 86.24 -1.34 -19.09
C ASP A 992 86.45 -2.66 -18.32
N VAL A 993 85.68 -2.90 -17.24
CA VAL A 993 85.82 -4.11 -16.39
C VAL A 993 85.35 -5.39 -17.07
N ASP A 994 84.35 -5.31 -17.97
CA ASP A 994 83.79 -6.47 -18.66
C ASP A 994 84.52 -6.84 -19.97
N SER A 995 85.57 -6.10 -20.34
CA SER A 995 86.38 -6.40 -21.53
C SER A 995 87.40 -7.56 -21.34
N GLU A 996 87.58 -8.08 -20.12
CA GLU A 996 88.52 -9.18 -19.81
C GLU A 996 87.91 -10.58 -19.63
N SER A 997 86.60 -10.80 -19.87
CA SER A 997 86.06 -12.18 -19.88
C SER A 997 85.00 -12.46 -20.96
N PHE A 998 85.23 -13.53 -21.71
CA PHE A 998 84.67 -13.84 -23.03
C PHE A 998 83.18 -14.30 -23.06
N TYR A 999 82.40 -13.61 -23.91
CA TYR A 999 81.24 -13.95 -24.78
C TYR A 999 80.38 -15.22 -24.60
N ASN A 1000 79.05 -15.02 -24.53
CA ASN A 1000 78.11 -15.48 -25.59
C ASN A 1000 76.82 -14.60 -25.64
N GLU A 1001 76.32 -14.40 -26.86
CA GLU A 1001 75.43 -13.31 -27.30
C GLU A 1001 74.00 -13.31 -26.72
N THR A 1002 73.69 -12.32 -25.87
CA THR A 1002 72.37 -11.63 -25.86
C THR A 1002 72.46 -10.18 -25.35
N THR A 1003 73.66 -9.70 -25.05
CA THR A 1003 73.92 -8.55 -24.17
C THR A 1003 74.21 -7.23 -24.90
N LEU A 1004 73.85 -7.10 -26.18
CA LEU A 1004 74.00 -5.81 -26.88
C LEU A 1004 72.80 -4.85 -26.72
N SER A 1005 71.69 -5.29 -26.11
CA SER A 1005 70.55 -4.40 -25.78
C SER A 1005 70.44 -4.02 -24.31
N GLU A 1006 71.28 -4.58 -23.43
CA GLU A 1006 71.20 -4.34 -21.97
C GLU A 1006 72.08 -3.18 -21.48
N MET A 1007 73.01 -2.66 -22.29
CA MET A 1007 73.95 -1.60 -21.87
C MET A 1007 73.39 -0.17 -21.96
N HIS A 1008 72.18 0.04 -22.50
CA HIS A 1008 71.47 1.32 -22.42
C HIS A 1008 70.62 1.45 -21.14
N ILE A 1009 70.57 0.38 -20.31
CA ILE A 1009 69.62 0.24 -19.20
C ILE A 1009 70.16 0.82 -17.88
N ILE A 1010 71.48 0.87 -17.66
CA ILE A 1010 72.03 1.29 -16.35
C ILE A 1010 71.88 2.80 -16.12
N SER A 1011 72.16 3.64 -17.13
CA SER A 1011 71.99 5.10 -17.01
C SER A 1011 70.52 5.51 -16.91
N GLN A 1012 69.63 4.81 -17.62
CA GLN A 1012 68.17 4.97 -17.51
C GLN A 1012 67.64 4.49 -16.15
N SER A 1013 68.15 3.37 -15.62
CA SER A 1013 67.79 2.82 -14.31
C SER A 1013 68.21 3.75 -13.17
N LEU A 1014 69.43 4.30 -13.19
CA LEU A 1014 69.92 5.24 -12.18
C LEU A 1014 69.22 6.62 -12.27
N MET A 1015 68.87 7.10 -13.49
CA MET A 1015 68.01 8.29 -13.68
C MET A 1015 66.58 8.08 -13.18
N GLN A 1016 65.97 6.92 -13.48
CA GLN A 1016 64.65 6.57 -12.96
C GLN A 1016 64.67 6.39 -11.44
N HIS A 1017 65.80 5.97 -10.88
CA HIS A 1017 65.94 5.76 -9.45
C HIS A 1017 66.22 7.05 -8.66
N SER A 1018 66.93 8.04 -9.21
CA SER A 1018 67.01 9.37 -8.59
C SER A 1018 65.64 10.05 -8.53
N LEU A 1019 64.80 9.86 -9.54
CA LEU A 1019 63.36 10.20 -9.53
C LEU A 1019 62.57 9.41 -8.46
N ALA A 1020 62.84 8.11 -8.29
CA ALA A 1020 62.18 7.30 -7.26
C ALA A 1020 62.60 7.68 -5.82
N ILE A 1021 63.86 8.03 -5.58
CA ILE A 1021 64.34 8.55 -4.29
C ILE A 1021 63.71 9.91 -4.01
N HIS A 1022 63.69 10.81 -4.99
CA HIS A 1022 62.97 12.09 -4.91
C HIS A 1022 61.52 11.89 -4.46
N ASP A 1023 60.79 10.98 -5.11
CA ASP A 1023 59.37 10.73 -4.82
C ASP A 1023 59.13 9.98 -3.50
N PHE A 1024 60.03 9.07 -3.09
CA PHE A 1024 59.97 8.39 -1.78
C PHE A 1024 60.21 9.37 -0.61
N THR A 1025 61.00 10.41 -0.84
CA THR A 1025 61.34 11.39 0.20
C THR A 1025 60.23 12.45 0.37
N ILE A 1026 59.45 12.74 -0.67
CA ILE A 1026 58.18 13.49 -0.58
C ILE A 1026 57.20 12.76 0.36
N LEU A 1027 57.11 11.43 0.31
CA LEU A 1027 56.22 10.62 1.16
C LEU A 1027 56.60 10.58 2.66
N THR A 1028 57.84 10.93 3.02
CA THR A 1028 58.32 10.93 4.42
C THR A 1028 58.46 12.32 5.02
N THR A 1029 58.34 13.38 4.20
CA THR A 1029 58.43 14.78 4.63
C THR A 1029 57.05 15.48 4.67
N PHE A 1030 55.99 14.85 4.11
CA PHE A 1030 54.59 15.31 4.13
C PHE A 1030 53.68 14.53 5.08
#